data_AF-Q7ULU5-F1
#
_entry.id   AF-Q7ULU5-F1
#
_cell.length_a   1.000
_cell.length_b   1.000
_cell.length_c   1.000
_cell.angle_alpha   90.00
_cell.angle_beta   90.00
_cell.angle_gamma   90.00
#
_symmetry.space_group_name_H-M   'P 1'
#
loop_
_entity.id
_entity.type
_entity.pdbx_description
1 polymer ?
#
loop_
_entity_poly.entity_id
_entity_poly.type
_entity_poly.pdbx_seq_one_letter_code
_entity_poly.pdbx_strand_id
1 'polypeptide(L)'
;MDQMIPASLAERRRWVVAPNQTDHPPGEMVLYWMHNALRGHENPALDAAIWMAHKTGLPLLVYHGLSEKYPYASDRHHAFIMQGARDVQRELQARGITYAFHLERHGQRGPHLRDLCRRAAVLVSEEMPVAPIACWVERLRSLVTTPIMLVDTSCIVPSQSVDAVPTRAFEFRRLIQSELENRLSRPYEELPANLLPAKFTGPLGFAPIDLQDVDLAELISQCKVDHSVGPVADTPGGMRAGYARWDRFREKSLTQYSRQRNHPDDPLGVSRLSGYLHYGMISPFRIAREAAAMGARKYVDELVVWREMVFRFCLEHVEDLDTMAVLPKWSRETLEKHAEDSRDEVLDWETLARGKSSQSLWNLAQRSLLRHGELHHNLRMTWGKAFLAMTSQPCQALAQCIDLNHRYAIDGRSPISYSGILWSFGQFDRPSEPEQPIYGKVRSRTIEEQGKRIDQPQVAEWINRPVAAGLPRVAIVGAGLAGLVAARTLQDHGLDVQVFEKSRGVGGRLATRRSDSGGGFDHGAQYFTVRDDRFARHVRSWIQQGLVEPWLQPIVELQPGGKVVEEKCGTPRYVGVPGMSAIGKHLAADLDVRLQTTVGSLHQVGERWKLQIENAGGNSSGAQANEVDSGEFDRVIMNCPPAQAASLLAGHSDLEATAKQVEMLPCWSVMVRGEGLSDLGYVGAFINEGPLSWIARNDAKPGRTRTDEPLSSWVLHASTDWSQEHLQRPADWVAKELLLALEQATGQRFHRVIESQAHRWRYANPVSPLGNDCLWDRTTGLGACGDWCGGPRVEGAFLSGMAMAGAILRHATIDRAAADRNGLVRAPTPKQTVDVV
;
A
#
# COMPACT_ATOMS: atom_id res chain seq x y z
N MET A 1 11.64 -13.47 -39.45
CA MET A 1 11.82 -12.93 -38.08
C MET A 1 12.91 -13.69 -37.31
N ASP A 2 12.86 -15.02 -37.21
CA ASP A 2 13.77 -15.79 -36.34
C ASP A 2 15.26 -15.75 -36.78
N GLN A 3 15.52 -15.74 -38.09
CA GLN A 3 16.87 -15.61 -38.67
C GLN A 3 17.37 -14.16 -38.78
N MET A 4 16.56 -13.18 -38.35
CA MET A 4 16.85 -11.78 -38.63
C MET A 4 17.72 -11.14 -37.54
N ILE A 5 17.70 -11.62 -36.29
CA ILE A 5 18.30 -10.96 -35.11
C ILE A 5 19.82 -11.23 -35.00
N PRO A 6 20.66 -10.24 -34.65
CA PRO A 6 22.10 -10.45 -34.44
C PRO A 6 22.37 -11.47 -33.33
N ALA A 7 23.45 -12.24 -33.43
CA ALA A 7 23.77 -13.30 -32.48
C ALA A 7 23.80 -12.82 -31.02
N SER A 8 24.33 -11.62 -30.76
CA SER A 8 24.40 -10.98 -29.43
C SER A 8 23.02 -10.67 -28.81
N LEU A 9 21.99 -10.47 -29.63
CA LEU A 9 20.60 -10.30 -29.18
C LEU A 9 19.82 -11.62 -29.23
N ALA A 10 20.20 -12.54 -30.13
CA ALA A 10 19.54 -13.83 -30.29
C ALA A 10 19.76 -14.76 -29.08
N GLU A 11 20.90 -14.70 -28.42
CA GLU A 11 21.13 -15.43 -27.15
C GLU A 11 20.24 -14.90 -25.99
N ARG A 12 19.82 -13.62 -26.09
CA ARG A 12 19.02 -12.90 -25.08
C ARG A 12 17.53 -13.02 -25.29
N ARG A 13 17.05 -13.66 -26.36
CA ARG A 13 15.62 -13.77 -26.61
C ARG A 13 15.02 -15.12 -26.21
N ARG A 14 13.76 -15.09 -25.83
CA ARG A 14 12.86 -16.25 -25.71
C ARG A 14 11.55 -15.94 -26.41
N TRP A 15 11.11 -16.82 -27.31
CA TRP A 15 9.77 -16.71 -27.89
C TRP A 15 8.75 -17.32 -26.94
N VAL A 16 7.77 -16.51 -26.53
CA VAL A 16 6.55 -17.00 -25.85
C VAL A 16 5.51 -17.41 -26.88
N VAL A 17 5.48 -16.69 -28.00
CA VAL A 17 4.71 -17.01 -29.20
C VAL A 17 5.64 -16.84 -30.39
N ALA A 18 6.06 -17.93 -31.02
CA ALA A 18 7.01 -17.86 -32.11
C ALA A 18 6.32 -17.48 -33.44
N PRO A 19 6.99 -16.77 -34.36
CA PRO A 19 6.40 -16.35 -35.64
C PRO A 19 5.88 -17.49 -36.52
N ASN A 20 6.45 -18.69 -36.40
CA ASN A 20 6.02 -19.89 -37.13
C ASN A 20 4.84 -20.62 -36.47
N GLN A 21 4.39 -20.16 -35.31
CA GLN A 21 3.28 -20.76 -34.55
C GLN A 21 1.98 -19.96 -34.72
N THR A 22 1.96 -18.94 -35.60
CA THR A 22 0.84 -17.98 -35.68
C THR A 22 0.52 -17.61 -37.13
N ASP A 23 -0.76 -17.63 -37.49
CA ASP A 23 -1.28 -17.05 -38.74
C ASP A 23 -1.60 -15.56 -38.56
N HIS A 24 -0.65 -14.79 -38.03
CA HIS A 24 -0.86 -13.38 -37.69
C HIS A 24 -0.77 -12.48 -38.94
N PRO A 25 -1.76 -11.59 -39.21
CA PRO A 25 -1.69 -10.67 -40.35
C PRO A 25 -0.49 -9.72 -40.26
N PRO A 26 -0.10 -9.08 -41.38
CA PRO A 26 0.92 -8.03 -41.36
C PRO A 26 0.53 -6.93 -40.36
N GLY A 27 1.37 -6.71 -39.35
CA GLY A 27 1.13 -5.67 -38.36
C GLY A 27 1.53 -4.28 -38.84
N GLU A 28 1.05 -3.26 -38.14
CA GLU A 28 1.26 -1.84 -38.44
C GLU A 28 2.55 -1.28 -37.84
N MET A 29 3.11 -1.95 -36.82
CA MET A 29 4.25 -1.46 -36.03
C MET A 29 5.01 -2.61 -35.36
N VAL A 30 6.24 -2.34 -34.94
CA VAL A 30 6.90 -3.09 -33.86
C VAL A 30 6.51 -2.44 -32.55
N LEU A 31 5.98 -3.23 -31.62
CA LEU A 31 5.60 -2.76 -30.29
C LEU A 31 6.65 -3.21 -29.28
N TYR A 32 7.25 -2.28 -28.55
CA TYR A 32 8.04 -2.59 -27.36
C TYR A 32 7.21 -2.26 -26.13
N TRP A 33 6.81 -3.28 -25.36
CA TRP A 33 6.23 -3.11 -24.04
C TRP A 33 7.34 -3.00 -23.00
N MET A 34 7.55 -1.80 -22.47
CA MET A 34 8.55 -1.51 -21.45
C MET A 34 7.92 -1.55 -20.05
N HIS A 35 8.57 -2.23 -19.10
CA HIS A 35 8.12 -2.28 -17.70
C HIS A 35 9.27 -2.39 -16.65
N ASN A 36 10.34 -3.12 -16.93
CA ASN A 36 11.43 -3.43 -16.00
C ASN A 36 12.83 -3.05 -16.50
N ALA A 37 12.98 -2.56 -17.73
CA ALA A 37 14.21 -1.90 -18.20
C ALA A 37 13.91 -0.42 -18.48
N LEU A 38 13.61 0.34 -17.43
CA LEU A 38 13.25 1.77 -17.50
C LEU A 38 14.45 2.66 -17.81
N ARG A 39 15.07 2.44 -18.98
CA ARG A 39 16.20 3.19 -19.51
C ARG A 39 16.23 3.12 -21.04
N GLY A 40 16.72 4.21 -21.64
CA GLY A 40 16.95 4.32 -23.07
C GLY A 40 18.35 3.91 -23.52
N HIS A 41 19.26 3.51 -22.63
CA HIS A 41 20.65 3.12 -22.93
C HIS A 41 20.93 1.70 -22.40
N GLU A 42 21.93 1.02 -22.97
CA GLU A 42 22.32 -0.37 -22.69
C GLU A 42 21.09 -1.28 -22.39
N ASN A 43 20.11 -1.26 -23.31
CA ASN A 43 18.82 -1.92 -23.19
C ASN A 43 18.62 -2.93 -24.35
N PRO A 44 18.90 -4.23 -24.12
CA PRO A 44 18.76 -5.27 -25.14
C PRO A 44 17.35 -5.41 -25.74
N ALA A 45 16.29 -5.16 -24.97
CA ALA A 45 14.92 -5.24 -25.47
C ALA A 45 14.62 -4.10 -26.46
N LEU A 46 15.10 -2.89 -26.13
CA LEU A 46 15.00 -1.74 -27.03
C LEU A 46 15.81 -1.96 -28.31
N ASP A 47 17.03 -2.50 -28.20
CA ASP A 47 17.87 -2.82 -29.37
C ASP A 47 17.21 -3.90 -30.24
N ALA A 48 16.64 -4.95 -29.64
CA ALA A 48 15.88 -5.96 -30.37
C ALA A 48 14.67 -5.35 -31.10
N ALA A 49 13.96 -4.41 -30.47
CA ALA A 49 12.83 -3.73 -31.08
C ALA A 49 13.25 -2.79 -32.23
N ILE A 50 14.33 -2.02 -32.07
CA ILE A 50 14.93 -1.19 -33.15
C ILE A 50 15.32 -2.07 -34.33
N TRP A 51 15.96 -3.20 -34.05
CA TRP A 51 16.39 -4.12 -35.08
C TRP A 51 15.20 -4.76 -35.83
N MET A 52 14.12 -5.12 -35.13
CA MET A 52 12.91 -5.63 -35.76
C MET A 52 12.21 -4.56 -36.61
N ALA A 53 12.13 -3.32 -36.13
CA ALA A 53 11.58 -2.21 -36.90
C ALA A 53 12.39 -1.99 -38.19
N HIS A 54 13.72 -1.95 -38.08
CA HIS A 54 14.62 -1.82 -39.22
C HIS A 54 14.42 -2.93 -40.26
N LYS A 55 14.36 -4.19 -39.81
CA LYS A 55 14.27 -5.36 -40.69
C LYS A 55 12.89 -5.58 -41.31
N THR A 56 11.83 -5.12 -40.66
CA THR A 56 10.46 -5.20 -41.18
C THR A 56 10.04 -3.96 -41.97
N GLY A 57 10.80 -2.86 -41.87
CA GLY A 57 10.41 -1.58 -42.45
C GLY A 57 9.24 -0.89 -41.72
N LEU A 58 8.86 -1.39 -40.54
CA LEU A 58 7.75 -0.86 -39.75
C LEU A 58 8.22 0.16 -38.70
N PRO A 59 7.39 1.15 -38.31
CA PRO A 59 7.72 2.06 -37.23
C PRO A 59 7.79 1.34 -35.88
N LEU A 60 8.59 1.87 -34.96
CA LEU A 60 8.67 1.42 -33.57
C LEU A 60 7.79 2.30 -32.65
N LEU A 61 6.94 1.66 -31.85
CA LEU A 61 6.25 2.27 -30.71
C LEU A 61 6.76 1.65 -29.41
N VAL A 62 7.28 2.47 -28.51
CA VAL A 62 7.55 2.08 -27.12
C VAL A 62 6.32 2.42 -26.27
N TYR A 63 5.64 1.40 -25.77
CA TYR A 63 4.50 1.53 -24.88
C TYR A 63 4.92 1.20 -23.44
N HIS A 64 4.67 2.12 -22.51
CA HIS A 64 4.89 1.92 -21.09
C HIS A 64 3.58 2.14 -20.33
N GLY A 65 2.95 1.03 -19.95
CA GLY A 65 1.71 1.04 -19.17
C GLY A 65 1.98 0.80 -17.68
N LEU A 66 1.46 1.67 -16.83
CA LEU A 66 1.44 1.51 -15.37
C LEU A 66 0.00 1.29 -14.90
N SER A 67 -0.28 0.07 -14.45
CA SER A 67 -1.60 -0.32 -13.93
C SER A 67 -1.76 0.04 -12.45
N GLU A 68 -2.97 0.34 -12.00
CA GLU A 68 -3.31 0.46 -10.57
C GLU A 68 -3.64 -0.90 -9.91
N LYS A 69 -3.64 -2.01 -10.69
CA LYS A 69 -4.17 -3.32 -10.27
C LYS A 69 -3.12 -4.39 -9.98
N TYR A 70 -1.83 -4.06 -10.08
CA TYR A 70 -0.81 -5.04 -9.72
C TYR A 70 -0.77 -5.28 -8.20
N PRO A 71 -0.40 -6.50 -7.75
CA PRO A 71 -0.24 -6.78 -6.33
C PRO A 71 0.68 -5.76 -5.66
N TYR A 72 0.24 -5.21 -4.53
CA TYR A 72 1.00 -4.23 -3.74
C TYR A 72 1.16 -2.85 -4.38
N ALA A 73 0.36 -2.50 -5.39
CA ALA A 73 0.30 -1.15 -5.93
C ALA A 73 0.10 -0.10 -4.84
N SER A 74 0.97 0.90 -4.80
CA SER A 74 0.98 1.96 -3.79
C SER A 74 1.56 3.26 -4.33
N ASP A 75 1.41 4.34 -3.57
CA ASP A 75 2.03 5.64 -3.87
C ASP A 75 3.54 5.52 -4.04
N ARG A 76 4.20 4.75 -3.17
CA ARG A 76 5.64 4.49 -3.24
C ARG A 76 6.08 3.95 -4.59
N HIS A 77 5.47 2.84 -5.01
CA HIS A 77 5.87 2.16 -6.24
C HIS A 77 5.50 2.99 -7.47
N HIS A 78 4.34 3.64 -7.47
CA HIS A 78 3.94 4.53 -8.56
C HIS A 78 4.89 5.73 -8.70
N ALA A 79 5.24 6.40 -7.59
CA ALA A 79 6.17 7.51 -7.62
C ALA A 79 7.54 7.09 -8.16
N PHE A 80 8.10 5.98 -7.66
CA PHE A 80 9.40 5.47 -8.10
C PHE A 80 9.39 5.15 -9.61
N ILE A 81 8.39 4.41 -10.09
CA ILE A 81 8.26 4.05 -11.51
C ILE A 81 8.07 5.29 -12.39
N MET A 82 7.20 6.23 -12.00
CA MET A 82 6.90 7.43 -12.79
C MET A 82 8.08 8.40 -12.84
N GLN A 83 8.87 8.51 -11.77
CA GLN A 83 10.14 9.24 -11.79
C GLN A 83 11.15 8.56 -12.76
N GLY A 84 11.18 7.23 -12.80
CA GLY A 84 11.88 6.46 -13.85
C GLY A 84 11.42 6.80 -15.26
N ALA A 85 10.11 6.75 -15.47
CA ALA A 85 9.47 7.00 -16.76
C ALA A 85 9.73 8.42 -17.29
N ARG A 86 9.90 9.42 -16.41
CA ARG A 86 10.32 10.79 -16.79
C ARG A 86 11.68 10.82 -17.45
N ASP A 87 12.65 10.07 -16.92
CA ASP A 87 13.98 9.98 -17.50
C ASP A 87 13.94 9.21 -18.83
N VAL A 88 13.20 8.09 -18.89
CA VAL A 88 12.98 7.32 -20.13
C VAL A 88 12.39 8.20 -21.24
N GLN A 89 11.34 8.96 -20.94
CA GLN A 89 10.69 9.83 -21.92
C GLN A 89 11.70 10.80 -22.54
N ARG A 90 12.56 11.41 -21.70
CA ARG A 90 13.62 12.33 -22.15
C ARG A 90 14.66 11.63 -23.01
N GLU A 91 15.15 10.46 -22.59
CA GLU A 91 16.15 9.69 -23.35
C GLU A 91 15.62 9.24 -24.72
N LEU A 92 14.40 8.71 -24.77
CA LEU A 92 13.79 8.24 -26.02
C LEU A 92 13.45 9.40 -26.96
N GLN A 93 12.99 10.53 -26.43
CA GLN A 93 12.75 11.75 -27.20
C GLN A 93 14.06 12.27 -27.82
N ALA A 94 15.17 12.29 -27.07
CA ALA A 94 16.48 12.69 -27.59
C ALA A 94 16.98 11.77 -28.71
N ARG A 95 16.60 10.49 -28.67
CA ARG A 95 16.89 9.50 -29.73
C ARG A 95 15.88 9.52 -30.88
N GLY A 96 14.83 10.35 -30.82
CA GLY A 96 13.78 10.41 -31.83
C GLY A 96 12.81 9.22 -31.85
N ILE A 97 12.77 8.42 -30.78
CA ILE A 97 11.95 7.21 -30.64
C ILE A 97 10.57 7.59 -30.09
N THR A 98 9.50 7.01 -30.66
CA THR A 98 8.12 7.27 -30.21
C THR A 98 7.84 6.52 -28.91
N TYR A 99 7.50 7.24 -27.85
CA TYR A 99 7.21 6.71 -26.52
C TYR A 99 5.83 7.17 -26.04
N ALA A 100 5.02 6.23 -25.56
CA ALA A 100 3.68 6.48 -25.03
C ALA A 100 3.57 5.92 -23.60
N PHE A 101 3.50 6.83 -22.62
CA PHE A 101 3.23 6.47 -21.23
C PHE A 101 1.72 6.47 -20.95
N HIS A 102 1.21 5.38 -20.40
CA HIS A 102 -0.17 5.19 -20.03
C HIS A 102 -0.28 4.88 -18.53
N LEU A 103 -0.97 5.74 -17.78
CA LEU A 103 -1.30 5.50 -16.38
C LEU A 103 -2.78 5.11 -16.25
N GLU A 104 -3.04 3.88 -15.80
CA GLU A 104 -4.39 3.44 -15.48
C GLU A 104 -4.91 4.21 -14.26
N ARG A 105 -6.00 4.95 -14.45
CA ARG A 105 -6.69 5.74 -13.41
C ARG A 105 -8.13 5.96 -13.80
N HIS A 106 -8.90 6.64 -12.95
CA HIS A 106 -10.30 6.98 -13.26
C HIS A 106 -10.43 7.64 -14.67
N GLY A 107 -11.36 7.13 -15.48
CA GLY A 107 -11.58 7.61 -16.85
C GLY A 107 -10.52 7.22 -17.90
N GLN A 108 -9.41 6.60 -17.50
CA GLN A 108 -8.29 6.19 -18.36
C GLN A 108 -7.95 4.70 -18.16
N ARG A 109 -8.97 3.85 -18.08
CA ARG A 109 -8.80 2.40 -17.93
C ARG A 109 -9.13 1.71 -19.25
N GLY A 110 -8.33 0.73 -19.64
CA GLY A 110 -8.63 -0.07 -20.81
C GLY A 110 -7.56 -1.13 -21.12
N PRO A 111 -7.90 -2.11 -21.98
CA PRO A 111 -6.99 -3.18 -22.39
C PRO A 111 -5.99 -2.70 -23.47
N HIS A 112 -5.40 -1.51 -23.31
CA HIS A 112 -4.61 -0.84 -24.35
C HIS A 112 -3.40 -1.66 -24.81
N LEU A 113 -2.70 -2.36 -23.90
CA LEU A 113 -1.60 -3.27 -24.27
C LEU A 113 -2.08 -4.37 -25.22
N ARG A 114 -3.22 -5.00 -24.93
CA ARG A 114 -3.79 -6.06 -25.78
C ARG A 114 -4.15 -5.51 -27.16
N ASP A 115 -4.80 -4.35 -27.20
CA ASP A 115 -5.30 -3.77 -28.44
C ASP A 115 -4.14 -3.28 -29.33
N LEU A 116 -3.10 -2.68 -28.74
CA LEU A 116 -1.85 -2.35 -29.44
C LEU A 116 -1.13 -3.62 -29.91
N CYS A 117 -1.06 -4.66 -29.08
CA CYS A 117 -0.40 -5.91 -29.42
C CYS A 117 -1.05 -6.59 -30.63
N ARG A 118 -2.39 -6.61 -30.71
CA ARG A 118 -3.13 -7.17 -31.87
C ARG A 118 -2.81 -6.47 -33.20
N ARG A 119 -2.39 -5.21 -33.16
CA ARG A 119 -2.00 -4.42 -34.34
C ARG A 119 -0.50 -4.47 -34.63
N ALA A 120 0.31 -4.95 -33.70
CA ALA A 120 1.75 -5.06 -33.86
C ALA A 120 2.10 -6.27 -34.74
N ALA A 121 3.19 -6.17 -35.50
CA ALA A 121 3.74 -7.30 -36.26
C ALA A 121 4.51 -8.27 -35.33
N VAL A 122 5.10 -7.71 -34.28
CA VAL A 122 5.75 -8.42 -33.19
C VAL A 122 5.71 -7.55 -31.94
N LEU A 123 5.46 -8.18 -30.80
CA LEU A 123 5.66 -7.60 -29.48
C LEU A 123 7.05 -8.00 -28.97
N VAL A 124 7.85 -7.01 -28.60
CA VAL A 124 9.09 -7.18 -27.82
C VAL A 124 8.81 -6.72 -26.39
N SER A 125 9.27 -7.46 -25.39
CA SER A 125 9.16 -7.10 -23.97
C SER A 125 10.39 -7.60 -23.20
N GLU A 126 10.58 -7.13 -21.98
CA GLU A 126 11.65 -7.65 -21.12
C GLU A 126 11.26 -9.00 -20.49
N GLU A 127 12.24 -9.87 -20.24
CA GLU A 127 12.04 -11.07 -19.43
C GLU A 127 11.97 -10.69 -17.94
N MET A 128 10.88 -11.07 -17.28
CA MET A 128 10.73 -10.96 -15.83
C MET A 128 9.98 -12.17 -15.30
N PRO A 129 10.69 -13.14 -14.69
CA PRO A 129 10.13 -14.43 -14.31
C PRO A 129 9.40 -14.39 -12.95
N VAL A 130 8.70 -13.28 -12.65
CA VAL A 130 7.92 -13.13 -11.41
C VAL A 130 6.61 -12.38 -11.67
N ALA A 131 5.62 -12.61 -10.81
CA ALA A 131 4.36 -11.89 -10.83
C ALA A 131 4.56 -10.37 -10.54
N PRO A 132 3.71 -9.50 -11.10
CA PRO A 132 2.57 -9.80 -11.98
C PRO A 132 2.95 -10.02 -13.45
N ILE A 133 4.16 -9.65 -13.87
CA ILE A 133 4.54 -9.58 -15.28
C ILE A 133 4.48 -10.95 -15.94
N ALA A 134 5.05 -11.98 -15.32
CA ALA A 134 4.99 -13.34 -15.86
C ALA A 134 3.54 -13.79 -16.11
N CYS A 135 2.64 -13.54 -15.14
CA CYS A 135 1.22 -13.84 -15.27
C CYS A 135 0.53 -13.03 -16.37
N TRP A 136 0.89 -11.75 -16.53
CA TRP A 136 0.33 -10.89 -17.57
C TRP A 136 0.78 -11.27 -18.97
N VAL A 137 2.03 -11.72 -19.13
CA VAL A 137 2.53 -12.26 -20.40
C VAL A 137 1.75 -13.51 -20.79
N GLU A 138 1.54 -14.46 -19.87
CA GLU A 138 0.75 -15.67 -20.16
C GLU A 138 -0.71 -15.34 -20.47
N ARG A 139 -1.31 -14.40 -19.72
CA ARG A 139 -2.64 -13.89 -20.03
C ARG A 139 -2.69 -13.22 -21.41
N LEU A 140 -1.70 -12.42 -21.77
CA LEU A 140 -1.66 -11.75 -23.08
C LEU A 140 -1.53 -12.78 -24.21
N ARG A 141 -0.67 -13.79 -24.05
CA ARG A 141 -0.48 -14.90 -24.99
C ARG A 141 -1.79 -15.62 -25.31
N SER A 142 -2.66 -15.83 -24.33
CA SER A 142 -3.99 -16.45 -24.56
C SER A 142 -5.01 -15.55 -25.25
N LEU A 143 -4.72 -14.25 -25.44
CA LEU A 143 -5.67 -13.26 -25.96
C LEU A 143 -5.30 -12.70 -27.36
N VAL A 144 -4.12 -13.03 -27.86
CA VAL A 144 -3.56 -12.50 -29.12
C VAL A 144 -2.84 -13.59 -29.92
N THR A 145 -2.79 -13.43 -31.24
CA THR A 145 -2.00 -14.27 -32.15
C THR A 145 -0.67 -13.62 -32.53
N THR A 146 -0.39 -12.40 -32.05
CA THR A 146 0.84 -11.67 -32.37
C THR A 146 2.07 -12.42 -31.81
N PRO A 147 3.17 -12.53 -32.57
CA PRO A 147 4.44 -13.04 -32.04
C PRO A 147 4.92 -12.24 -30.83
N ILE A 148 5.35 -12.92 -29.77
CA ILE A 148 5.80 -12.31 -28.51
C ILE A 148 7.22 -12.79 -28.19
N MET A 149 8.16 -11.85 -28.24
CA MET A 149 9.57 -12.05 -27.89
C MET A 149 9.87 -11.38 -26.54
N LEU A 150 10.34 -12.18 -25.59
CA LEU A 150 10.92 -11.68 -24.35
C LEU A 150 12.44 -11.58 -24.49
N VAL A 151 13.04 -10.56 -23.90
CA VAL A 151 14.48 -10.31 -23.97
C VAL A 151 15.07 -10.11 -22.57
N ASP A 152 16.14 -10.82 -22.24
CA ASP A 152 16.86 -10.63 -20.98
C ASP A 152 17.69 -9.34 -20.99
N THR A 153 17.19 -8.36 -20.23
CA THR A 153 17.81 -7.05 -20.01
C THR A 153 18.46 -6.91 -18.63
N SER A 154 18.38 -7.93 -17.79
CA SER A 154 18.67 -7.88 -16.35
C SER A 154 19.93 -8.63 -15.98
N CYS A 155 20.28 -9.69 -16.72
CA CYS A 155 21.45 -10.50 -16.46
C CYS A 155 22.60 -10.21 -17.44
N ILE A 156 23.83 -10.18 -16.90
CA ILE A 156 25.06 -10.07 -17.70
C ILE A 156 25.15 -11.28 -18.62
N VAL A 157 25.03 -12.49 -18.04
CA VAL A 157 24.88 -13.73 -18.80
C VAL A 157 23.38 -14.05 -18.86
N PRO A 158 22.77 -14.15 -20.07
CA PRO A 158 21.33 -14.31 -20.19
C PRO A 158 20.82 -15.53 -19.40
N SER A 159 19.81 -15.37 -18.56
CA SER A 159 19.37 -16.44 -17.66
C SER A 159 18.95 -17.70 -18.41
N GLN A 160 18.32 -17.54 -19.58
CA GLN A 160 17.89 -18.66 -20.42
C GLN A 160 19.02 -19.37 -21.17
N SER A 161 20.23 -18.80 -21.25
CA SER A 161 21.39 -19.48 -21.84
C SER A 161 22.10 -20.39 -20.82
N VAL A 162 21.58 -20.46 -19.59
CA VAL A 162 22.10 -21.33 -18.53
C VAL A 162 21.14 -22.51 -18.38
N ASP A 163 21.54 -23.67 -18.93
CA ASP A 163 20.67 -24.86 -18.98
C ASP A 163 20.31 -25.38 -17.57
N ALA A 164 21.29 -25.44 -16.67
CA ALA A 164 21.10 -25.93 -15.32
C ALA A 164 20.34 -24.94 -14.44
N VAL A 165 19.55 -25.46 -13.49
CA VAL A 165 18.91 -24.67 -12.43
C VAL A 165 19.77 -24.75 -11.17
N PRO A 166 20.75 -23.84 -10.99
CA PRO A 166 21.65 -23.87 -9.85
C PRO A 166 20.89 -23.67 -8.54
N THR A 167 21.23 -24.48 -7.54
CA THR A 167 20.69 -24.30 -6.18
C THR A 167 21.71 -23.66 -5.25
N ARG A 168 22.95 -23.47 -5.71
CA ARG A 168 24.05 -22.91 -4.92
C ARG A 168 24.88 -21.92 -5.73
N ALA A 169 25.33 -20.85 -5.06
CA ALA A 169 26.12 -19.80 -5.70
C ALA A 169 27.42 -20.31 -6.35
N PHE A 170 28.09 -21.32 -5.77
CA PHE A 170 29.31 -21.86 -6.36
C PHE A 170 29.06 -22.66 -7.65
N GLU A 171 27.91 -23.32 -7.76
CA GLU A 171 27.50 -24.05 -8.97
C GLU A 171 27.29 -23.05 -10.11
N PHE A 172 26.50 -22.00 -9.84
CA PHE A 172 26.24 -20.96 -10.81
C PHE A 172 27.52 -20.24 -11.25
N ARG A 173 28.41 -19.88 -10.30
CA ARG A 173 29.70 -19.25 -10.62
C ARG A 173 30.51 -20.08 -11.62
N ARG A 174 30.57 -21.41 -11.43
CA ARG A 174 31.28 -22.32 -12.33
C ARG A 174 30.67 -22.34 -13.73
N LEU A 175 29.33 -22.26 -13.84
CA LEU A 175 28.62 -22.28 -15.12
C LEU A 175 28.88 -21.03 -15.97
N ILE A 176 28.99 -19.86 -15.33
CA ILE A 176 29.03 -18.58 -16.06
C ILE A 176 30.44 -17.97 -16.20
N GLN A 177 31.45 -18.50 -15.52
CA GLN A 177 32.75 -17.83 -15.33
C GLN A 177 33.38 -17.32 -16.64
N SER A 178 33.51 -18.20 -17.64
CA SER A 178 34.16 -17.85 -18.91
C SER A 178 33.38 -16.78 -19.68
N GLU A 179 32.06 -16.89 -19.67
CA GLU A 179 31.20 -15.95 -20.40
C GLU A 179 31.14 -14.59 -19.70
N LEU A 180 31.13 -14.60 -18.37
CA LEU A 180 31.18 -13.41 -17.55
C LEU A 180 32.47 -12.61 -17.80
N GLU A 181 33.63 -13.27 -17.78
CA GLU A 181 34.93 -12.62 -18.04
C GLU A 181 34.96 -11.96 -19.43
N ASN A 182 34.49 -12.68 -20.45
CA ASN A 182 34.42 -12.15 -21.81
C ASN A 182 33.52 -10.90 -21.90
N ARG A 183 32.34 -10.93 -21.30
CA ARG A 183 31.39 -9.80 -21.34
C ARG A 183 31.85 -8.58 -20.55
N LEU A 184 32.47 -8.78 -19.39
CA LEU A 184 33.00 -7.68 -18.58
C LEU A 184 34.18 -6.98 -19.26
N SER A 185 34.87 -7.65 -20.18
CA SER A 185 36.01 -7.09 -20.92
C SER A 185 35.63 -6.18 -22.09
N ARG A 186 34.34 -6.11 -22.47
CA ARG A 186 33.87 -5.39 -23.66
C ARG A 186 32.82 -4.34 -23.31
N PRO A 187 32.76 -3.21 -24.04
CA PRO A 187 31.64 -2.29 -23.95
C PRO A 187 30.35 -2.95 -24.47
N TYR A 188 29.21 -2.45 -24.03
CA TYR A 188 27.93 -2.83 -24.63
C TYR A 188 27.75 -2.07 -25.95
N GLU A 189 27.40 -2.78 -27.03
CA GLU A 189 27.19 -2.19 -28.35
C GLU A 189 25.71 -1.86 -28.55
N GLU A 190 25.35 -0.58 -28.42
CA GLU A 190 23.97 -0.10 -28.63
C GLU A 190 23.63 0.05 -30.11
N LEU A 191 22.37 -0.27 -30.47
CA LEU A 191 21.89 -0.02 -31.82
C LEU A 191 21.42 1.43 -31.98
N PRO A 192 21.85 2.12 -33.05
CA PRO A 192 21.51 3.52 -33.23
C PRO A 192 20.06 3.67 -33.72
N ALA A 193 19.37 4.71 -33.23
CA ALA A 193 17.98 4.97 -33.56
C ALA A 193 17.76 5.43 -35.01
N ASN A 194 18.81 5.83 -35.73
CA ASN A 194 18.77 6.17 -37.15
C ASN A 194 18.47 4.96 -38.06
N LEU A 195 18.49 3.73 -37.52
CA LEU A 195 18.02 2.53 -38.21
C LEU A 195 16.48 2.47 -38.34
N LEU A 196 15.75 3.26 -37.54
CA LEU A 196 14.29 3.27 -37.55
C LEU A 196 13.77 3.88 -38.86
N PRO A 197 12.83 3.22 -39.56
CA PRO A 197 12.36 3.65 -40.87
C PRO A 197 11.47 4.89 -40.81
N ALA A 198 10.62 5.00 -39.79
CA ALA A 198 9.69 6.10 -39.58
C ALA A 198 9.22 6.18 -38.12
N LYS A 199 8.62 7.31 -37.75
CA LYS A 199 7.90 7.46 -36.45
C LYS A 199 6.51 6.84 -36.54
N PHE A 200 6.04 6.24 -35.45
CA PHE A 200 4.68 5.75 -35.37
C PHE A 200 3.70 6.94 -35.17
N THR A 201 2.66 7.02 -35.99
CA THR A 201 1.63 8.08 -35.93
C THR A 201 0.20 7.53 -35.83
N GLY A 202 0.05 6.21 -35.67
CA GLY A 202 -1.26 5.57 -35.56
C GLY A 202 -1.96 5.87 -34.23
N PRO A 203 -3.27 5.58 -34.12
CA PRO A 203 -4.02 5.82 -32.89
C PRO A 203 -3.55 4.92 -31.75
N LEU A 204 -3.45 5.46 -30.53
CA LEU A 204 -3.03 4.70 -29.34
C LEU A 204 -4.21 4.08 -28.57
N GLY A 205 -5.42 4.62 -28.73
CA GLY A 205 -6.60 4.22 -27.96
C GLY A 205 -6.65 4.79 -26.53
N PHE A 206 -5.69 5.63 -26.15
CA PHE A 206 -5.65 6.41 -24.91
C PHE A 206 -4.88 7.71 -25.15
N ALA A 207 -5.00 8.68 -24.24
CA ALA A 207 -4.20 9.90 -24.26
C ALA A 207 -2.87 9.66 -23.50
N PRO A 208 -1.71 9.63 -24.18
CA PRO A 208 -0.43 9.47 -23.49
C PRO A 208 -0.14 10.69 -22.61
N ILE A 209 0.53 10.47 -21.49
CA ILE A 209 0.89 11.54 -20.55
C ILE A 209 2.29 12.04 -20.90
N ASP A 210 2.43 13.36 -21.04
CA ASP A 210 3.73 14.00 -20.97
C ASP A 210 4.17 14.10 -19.50
N LEU A 211 5.23 13.40 -19.13
CA LEU A 211 5.67 13.35 -17.73
C LEU A 211 6.57 14.53 -17.34
N GLN A 212 7.02 15.37 -18.28
CA GLN A 212 7.95 16.46 -17.95
C GLN A 212 7.29 17.60 -17.16
N ASP A 213 6.01 17.90 -17.42
CA ASP A 213 5.33 19.09 -16.88
C ASP A 213 4.16 18.79 -15.93
N VAL A 214 4.03 17.55 -15.46
CA VAL A 214 2.92 17.09 -14.60
C VAL A 214 3.30 17.01 -13.13
N ASP A 215 2.33 17.23 -12.24
CA ASP A 215 2.46 16.91 -10.81
C ASP A 215 2.17 15.42 -10.58
N LEU A 216 3.22 14.65 -10.23
CA LEU A 216 3.06 13.20 -9.97
C LEU A 216 2.22 12.93 -8.72
N ALA A 217 2.30 13.79 -7.70
CA ALA A 217 1.52 13.60 -6.48
C ALA A 217 0.01 13.69 -6.77
N GLU A 218 -0.36 14.58 -7.68
CA GLU A 218 -1.74 14.73 -8.15
C GLU A 218 -2.16 13.60 -9.08
N LEU A 219 -1.31 13.19 -10.04
CA LEU A 219 -1.67 12.05 -10.90
C LEU A 219 -1.87 10.75 -10.13
N ILE A 220 -1.03 10.48 -9.14
CA ILE A 220 -1.11 9.26 -8.31
C ILE A 220 -2.34 9.30 -7.39
N SER A 221 -2.81 10.50 -6.97
CA SER A 221 -4.02 10.63 -6.14
C SER A 221 -5.28 10.06 -6.82
N GLN A 222 -5.27 9.98 -8.16
CA GLN A 222 -6.37 9.51 -8.98
C GLN A 222 -6.35 7.99 -9.23
N CYS A 223 -5.31 7.31 -8.78
CA CYS A 223 -5.12 5.87 -8.95
C CYS A 223 -5.69 5.10 -7.75
N LYS A 224 -6.35 3.96 -7.99
CA LYS A 224 -6.87 3.07 -6.93
C LYS A 224 -5.79 2.19 -6.33
N VAL A 225 -4.84 2.81 -5.65
CA VAL A 225 -3.66 2.17 -5.06
C VAL A 225 -3.68 2.25 -3.53
N ASP A 226 -2.75 1.57 -2.88
CA ASP A 226 -2.56 1.68 -1.43
C ASP A 226 -1.86 3.01 -1.09
N HIS A 227 -2.66 4.02 -0.74
CA HIS A 227 -2.20 5.34 -0.32
C HIS A 227 -1.62 5.35 1.12
N SER A 228 -1.65 4.22 1.83
CA SER A 228 -1.02 4.11 3.16
C SER A 228 0.49 3.89 3.10
N VAL A 229 1.07 3.59 1.93
CA VAL A 229 2.50 3.34 1.77
C VAL A 229 3.15 4.51 1.03
N GLY A 230 3.74 5.43 1.81
CA GLY A 230 4.25 6.71 1.30
C GLY A 230 5.49 6.58 0.41
N PRO A 231 5.69 7.50 -0.57
CA PRO A 231 6.90 7.59 -1.36
C PRO A 231 8.15 7.91 -0.51
N VAL A 232 9.33 7.74 -1.11
CA VAL A 232 10.60 7.81 -0.40
C VAL A 232 11.47 8.92 -1.01
N ALA A 233 11.64 10.02 -0.27
CA ALA A 233 12.38 11.19 -0.77
C ALA A 233 13.89 10.93 -0.89
N ASP A 234 14.45 10.03 -0.08
CA ASP A 234 15.90 9.73 -0.09
C ASP A 234 16.33 8.77 -1.22
N THR A 235 15.35 8.14 -1.87
CA THR A 235 15.54 7.17 -2.95
C THR A 235 14.52 7.44 -4.06
N PRO A 236 14.61 8.60 -4.73
CA PRO A 236 13.74 8.90 -5.86
C PRO A 236 14.07 7.97 -7.04
N GLY A 237 13.07 7.64 -7.85
CA GLY A 237 13.27 6.88 -9.08
C GLY A 237 14.01 7.70 -10.15
N GLY A 238 14.42 7.03 -11.21
CA GLY A 238 15.13 7.66 -12.33
C GLY A 238 16.55 7.15 -12.50
N MET A 239 16.98 7.12 -13.76
CA MET A 239 18.36 6.88 -14.16
C MET A 239 19.30 7.86 -13.46
N ARG A 240 18.95 9.15 -13.44
CA ARG A 240 19.81 10.21 -12.89
C ARG A 240 20.11 9.97 -11.41
N ALA A 241 19.08 9.64 -10.62
CA ALA A 241 19.22 9.34 -9.22
C ALA A 241 20.03 8.05 -8.98
N GLY A 242 19.77 7.02 -9.79
CA GLY A 242 20.48 5.74 -9.74
C GLY A 242 21.99 5.88 -10.00
N TYR A 243 22.37 6.58 -11.08
CA TYR A 243 23.79 6.79 -11.40
C TYR A 243 24.48 7.74 -10.43
N ALA A 244 23.82 8.80 -9.95
CA ALA A 244 24.40 9.65 -8.91
C ALA A 244 24.71 8.85 -7.62
N ARG A 245 23.84 7.88 -7.27
CA ARG A 245 24.08 6.98 -6.14
C ARG A 245 25.24 6.01 -6.42
N TRP A 246 25.29 5.44 -7.62
CA TRP A 246 26.38 4.57 -8.04
C TRP A 246 27.72 5.28 -8.03
N ASP A 247 27.83 6.45 -8.65
CA ASP A 247 29.08 7.22 -8.73
C ASP A 247 29.62 7.52 -7.33
N ARG A 248 28.76 7.97 -6.42
CA ARG A 248 29.12 8.20 -5.01
C ARG A 248 29.61 6.92 -4.31
N PHE A 249 28.94 5.78 -4.52
CA PHE A 249 29.34 4.51 -3.91
C PHE A 249 30.66 4.00 -4.49
N ARG A 250 30.82 4.09 -5.82
CA ARG A 250 32.03 3.73 -6.57
C ARG A 250 33.24 4.51 -6.06
N GLU A 251 33.08 5.82 -5.87
CA GLU A 251 34.14 6.72 -5.41
C GLU A 251 34.51 6.54 -3.94
N LYS A 252 33.51 6.30 -3.07
CA LYS A 252 33.71 6.38 -1.61
C LYS A 252 33.80 5.04 -0.88
N SER A 253 33.06 4.02 -1.32
CA SER A 253 32.83 2.81 -0.51
C SER A 253 33.08 1.49 -1.24
N LEU A 254 33.11 1.46 -2.58
CA LEU A 254 33.19 0.22 -3.35
C LEU A 254 34.43 -0.63 -3.01
N THR A 255 35.58 0.00 -2.78
CA THR A 255 36.83 -0.69 -2.41
C THR A 255 36.77 -1.32 -1.00
N GLN A 256 35.93 -0.77 -0.12
CA GLN A 256 35.73 -1.23 1.26
C GLN A 256 34.53 -2.18 1.40
N TYR A 257 33.72 -2.34 0.35
CA TYR A 257 32.49 -3.14 0.34
C TYR A 257 32.66 -4.54 0.94
N SER A 258 33.75 -5.24 0.61
CA SER A 258 33.98 -6.60 1.13
C SER A 258 34.08 -6.65 2.66
N ARG A 259 34.56 -5.57 3.28
CA ARG A 259 34.68 -5.45 4.75
C ARG A 259 33.40 -4.91 5.36
N GLN A 260 32.75 -3.94 4.72
CA GLN A 260 31.60 -3.21 5.30
C GLN A 260 30.22 -3.84 5.05
N ARG A 261 30.03 -4.67 4.02
CA ARG A 261 28.69 -5.15 3.59
C ARG A 261 27.83 -5.86 4.65
N ASN A 262 28.43 -6.29 5.76
CA ASN A 262 27.75 -6.99 6.85
C ASN A 262 27.45 -6.10 8.06
N HIS A 263 27.81 -4.81 8.01
CA HIS A 263 27.67 -3.82 9.07
C HIS A 263 26.47 -2.90 8.79
N PRO A 264 25.25 -3.22 9.28
CA PRO A 264 24.08 -2.39 9.05
C PRO A 264 24.14 -1.02 9.75
N ASP A 265 25.04 -0.87 10.71
CA ASP A 265 25.46 0.34 11.40
C ASP A 265 26.26 1.29 10.48
N ASP A 266 26.82 0.79 9.37
CA ASP A 266 27.33 1.60 8.26
C ASP A 266 26.43 1.46 7.00
N PRO A 267 25.32 2.22 6.92
CA PRO A 267 24.38 2.10 5.81
C PRO A 267 24.95 2.59 4.46
N LEU A 268 26.12 3.25 4.45
CA LEU A 268 26.80 3.71 3.23
C LEU A 268 27.94 2.78 2.79
N GLY A 269 28.21 1.72 3.56
CA GLY A 269 29.12 0.63 3.19
C GLY A 269 28.59 -0.28 2.08
N VAL A 270 27.33 -0.07 1.65
CA VAL A 270 26.67 -0.79 0.56
C VAL A 270 26.12 0.16 -0.51
N SER A 271 25.91 -0.35 -1.73
CA SER A 271 25.54 0.48 -2.89
C SER A 271 24.13 1.07 -2.83
N ARG A 272 23.20 0.41 -2.12
CA ARG A 272 21.78 0.78 -2.06
C ARG A 272 21.14 0.93 -3.46
N LEU A 273 21.56 0.10 -4.42
CA LEU A 273 21.14 0.14 -5.82
C LEU A 273 20.00 -0.82 -6.20
N SER A 274 19.55 -1.67 -5.27
CA SER A 274 18.61 -2.76 -5.58
C SER A 274 17.30 -2.28 -6.21
N GLY A 275 16.74 -1.17 -5.75
CA GLY A 275 15.54 -0.56 -6.34
C GLY A 275 15.75 -0.13 -7.80
N TYR A 276 16.86 0.54 -8.11
CA TYR A 276 17.17 0.98 -9.47
C TYR A 276 17.46 -0.20 -10.41
N LEU A 277 18.12 -1.24 -9.91
CA LEU A 277 18.38 -2.46 -10.66
C LEU A 277 17.10 -3.26 -10.90
N HIS A 278 16.19 -3.31 -9.93
CA HIS A 278 14.91 -4.02 -10.05
C HIS A 278 14.06 -3.49 -11.21
N TYR A 279 13.92 -2.17 -11.31
CA TYR A 279 13.18 -1.51 -12.40
C TYR A 279 14.07 -1.17 -13.60
N GLY A 280 15.33 -1.62 -13.60
CA GLY A 280 16.28 -1.43 -14.68
C GLY A 280 16.50 0.04 -15.09
N MET A 281 16.40 0.96 -14.13
CA MET A 281 16.66 2.40 -14.32
C MET A 281 18.14 2.70 -14.55
N ILE A 282 19.01 1.80 -14.10
CA ILE A 282 20.45 1.79 -14.40
C ILE A 282 20.81 0.48 -15.06
N SER A 283 21.77 0.54 -15.98
CA SER A 283 22.24 -0.65 -16.68
C SER A 283 23.06 -1.57 -15.75
N PRO A 284 22.65 -2.83 -15.54
CA PRO A 284 23.48 -3.79 -14.82
C PRO A 284 24.83 -4.03 -15.52
N PHE A 285 24.88 -3.91 -16.86
CA PHE A 285 26.09 -4.11 -17.66
C PHE A 285 27.16 -3.08 -17.32
N ARG A 286 26.79 -1.79 -17.32
CA ARG A 286 27.68 -0.70 -16.91
C ARG A 286 28.18 -0.86 -15.47
N ILE A 287 27.28 -1.13 -14.52
CA ILE A 287 27.65 -1.27 -13.11
C ILE A 287 28.64 -2.42 -12.91
N ALA A 288 28.40 -3.58 -13.54
CA ALA A 288 29.28 -4.73 -13.45
C ALA A 288 30.66 -4.47 -14.08
N ARG A 289 30.69 -3.86 -15.29
CA ARG A 289 31.92 -3.51 -16.00
C ARG A 289 32.78 -2.53 -15.21
N GLU A 290 32.18 -1.46 -14.68
CA GLU A 290 32.90 -0.47 -13.89
C GLU A 290 33.39 -1.04 -12.54
N ALA A 291 32.58 -1.87 -11.86
CA ALA A 291 33.01 -2.54 -10.64
C ALA A 291 34.18 -3.52 -10.89
N ALA A 292 34.13 -4.26 -12.00
CA ALA A 292 35.18 -5.19 -12.39
C ALA A 292 36.48 -4.45 -12.72
N ALA A 293 36.39 -3.32 -13.44
CA ALA A 293 37.55 -2.47 -13.76
C ALA A 293 38.26 -1.93 -12.50
N MET A 294 37.53 -1.73 -11.40
CA MET A 294 38.10 -1.34 -10.09
C MET A 294 38.56 -2.52 -9.23
N GLY A 295 38.51 -3.76 -9.74
CA GLY A 295 38.92 -4.95 -8.99
C GLY A 295 37.98 -5.32 -7.85
N ALA A 296 36.74 -4.82 -7.83
CA ALA A 296 35.76 -5.04 -6.75
C ALA A 296 35.10 -6.43 -6.83
N ARG A 297 35.91 -7.49 -6.81
CA ARG A 297 35.48 -8.90 -7.03
C ARG A 297 34.29 -9.32 -6.16
N LYS A 298 34.28 -8.94 -4.88
CA LYS A 298 33.18 -9.31 -3.98
C LYS A 298 31.88 -8.59 -4.32
N TYR A 299 31.93 -7.36 -4.82
CA TYR A 299 30.75 -6.64 -5.28
C TYR A 299 30.19 -7.29 -6.55
N VAL A 300 31.05 -7.60 -7.52
CA VAL A 300 30.66 -8.31 -8.76
C VAL A 300 30.04 -9.68 -8.44
N ASP A 301 30.59 -10.43 -7.47
CA ASP A 301 30.02 -11.70 -7.02
C ASP A 301 28.59 -11.56 -6.49
N GLU A 302 28.29 -10.52 -5.71
CA GLU A 302 26.93 -10.27 -5.21
C GLU A 302 26.00 -9.76 -6.32
N LEU A 303 26.52 -8.87 -7.19
CA LEU A 303 25.78 -8.25 -8.28
C LEU A 303 25.41 -9.24 -9.39
N VAL A 304 26.26 -10.23 -9.64
CA VAL A 304 26.11 -11.18 -10.76
C VAL A 304 25.78 -12.56 -10.24
N VAL A 305 26.65 -13.19 -9.44
CA VAL A 305 26.48 -14.61 -9.05
C VAL A 305 25.24 -14.79 -8.19
N TRP A 306 25.12 -14.06 -7.08
CA TRP A 306 23.95 -14.17 -6.21
C TRP A 306 22.67 -13.66 -6.86
N ARG A 307 22.79 -12.60 -7.67
CA ARG A 307 21.64 -11.99 -8.32
C ARG A 307 21.08 -12.87 -9.43
N GLU A 308 21.90 -13.23 -10.40
CA GLU A 308 21.47 -13.83 -11.66
C GLU A 308 21.16 -15.33 -11.52
N MET A 309 21.77 -16.01 -10.54
CA MET A 309 21.37 -17.38 -10.15
C MET A 309 19.86 -17.45 -9.90
N VAL A 310 19.32 -16.41 -9.26
CA VAL A 310 17.92 -16.38 -8.83
C VAL A 310 16.99 -16.04 -9.99
N PHE A 311 17.47 -15.30 -11.01
CA PHE A 311 16.70 -15.14 -12.25
C PHE A 311 16.47 -16.49 -12.94
N ARG A 312 17.52 -17.32 -13.07
CA ARG A 312 17.37 -18.67 -13.64
C ARG A 312 16.46 -19.56 -12.78
N PHE A 313 16.59 -19.49 -11.46
CA PHE A 313 15.72 -20.20 -10.52
C PHE A 313 14.26 -19.79 -10.67
N CYS A 314 13.96 -18.49 -10.63
CA CYS A 314 12.60 -17.98 -10.80
C CYS A 314 11.99 -18.36 -12.15
N LEU A 315 12.79 -18.40 -13.23
CA LEU A 315 12.33 -18.82 -14.55
C LEU A 315 11.82 -20.26 -14.57
N GLU A 316 12.38 -21.14 -13.73
CA GLU A 316 11.91 -22.53 -13.58
C GLU A 316 10.67 -22.64 -12.68
N HIS A 317 10.55 -21.75 -11.69
CA HIS A 317 9.59 -21.85 -10.59
C HIS A 317 8.45 -20.82 -10.66
N VAL A 318 8.19 -20.24 -11.84
CA VAL A 318 7.22 -19.14 -12.02
C VAL A 318 5.85 -19.43 -11.39
N GLU A 319 5.42 -20.70 -11.38
CA GLU A 319 4.10 -21.12 -10.90
C GLU A 319 4.01 -21.31 -9.38
N ASP A 320 5.12 -21.53 -8.67
CA ASP A 320 5.12 -21.96 -7.26
C ASP A 320 6.00 -21.11 -6.32
N LEU A 321 6.62 -20.04 -6.84
CA LEU A 321 7.55 -19.14 -6.13
C LEU A 321 7.06 -18.57 -4.78
N ASP A 322 5.76 -18.40 -4.60
CA ASP A 322 5.14 -17.84 -3.39
C ASP A 322 4.54 -18.91 -2.46
N THR A 323 4.82 -20.19 -2.73
CA THR A 323 4.32 -21.33 -1.95
C THR A 323 5.45 -22.06 -1.24
N MET A 324 5.11 -22.90 -0.26
CA MET A 324 6.09 -23.78 0.38
C MET A 324 6.71 -24.79 -0.61
N ALA A 325 6.04 -25.11 -1.72
CA ALA A 325 6.46 -26.15 -2.66
C ALA A 325 7.81 -25.86 -3.33
N VAL A 326 8.15 -24.59 -3.49
CA VAL A 326 9.42 -24.12 -4.07
C VAL A 326 10.64 -24.46 -3.20
N LEU A 327 10.44 -24.73 -1.90
CA LEU A 327 11.49 -25.04 -0.95
C LEU A 327 12.00 -26.48 -1.13
N PRO A 328 13.29 -26.75 -0.83
CA PRO A 328 13.84 -28.07 -1.00
C PRO A 328 13.17 -29.03 -0.01
N LYS A 329 13.04 -30.29 -0.41
CA LYS A 329 12.35 -31.33 0.38
C LYS A 329 12.78 -31.36 1.84
N TRP A 330 14.09 -31.32 2.12
CA TRP A 330 14.63 -31.34 3.48
C TRP A 330 14.12 -30.18 4.35
N SER A 331 13.91 -29.00 3.74
CA SER A 331 13.47 -27.81 4.47
C SER A 331 11.97 -27.87 4.73
N ARG A 332 11.19 -28.38 3.78
CA ARG A 332 9.75 -28.62 3.99
C ARG A 332 9.52 -29.62 5.12
N GLU A 333 10.19 -30.77 5.07
CA GLU A 333 10.04 -31.83 6.07
C GLU A 333 10.43 -31.37 7.47
N THR A 334 11.52 -30.61 7.60
CA THR A 334 11.95 -30.12 8.92
C THR A 334 11.01 -29.04 9.45
N LEU A 335 10.54 -28.11 8.62
CA LEU A 335 9.59 -27.08 9.06
C LEU A 335 8.22 -27.67 9.43
N GLU A 336 7.76 -28.70 8.71
CA GLU A 336 6.53 -29.42 9.04
C GLU A 336 6.67 -30.20 10.36
N LYS A 337 7.79 -30.90 10.56
CA LYS A 337 8.09 -31.61 11.81
C LYS A 337 8.03 -30.69 13.04
N HIS A 338 8.46 -29.44 12.88
CA HIS A 338 8.52 -28.43 13.94
C HIS A 338 7.33 -27.44 13.92
N ALA A 339 6.29 -27.73 13.13
CA ALA A 339 5.15 -26.82 12.97
C ALA A 339 4.34 -26.62 14.26
N GLU A 340 4.37 -27.59 15.18
CA GLU A 340 3.65 -27.56 16.47
C GLU A 340 4.52 -27.15 17.66
N ASP A 341 5.78 -26.77 17.42
CA ASP A 341 6.66 -26.28 18.49
C ASP A 341 6.07 -25.01 19.14
N SER A 342 6.26 -24.83 20.44
CA SER A 342 5.76 -23.62 21.12
C SER A 342 6.49 -22.37 20.63
N ARG A 343 5.74 -21.28 20.39
CA ARG A 343 6.28 -19.94 20.09
C ARG A 343 5.99 -19.00 21.26
N ASP A 344 6.96 -18.16 21.61
CA ASP A 344 6.80 -17.17 22.69
C ASP A 344 5.78 -16.08 22.33
N GLU A 345 5.70 -15.73 21.04
CA GLU A 345 4.86 -14.65 20.54
C GLU A 345 4.32 -15.03 19.15
N VAL A 346 3.00 -15.00 18.96
CA VAL A 346 2.36 -15.18 17.63
C VAL A 346 1.65 -13.89 17.29
N LEU A 347 2.06 -13.27 16.18
CA LEU A 347 1.65 -11.93 15.81
C LEU A 347 0.72 -11.92 14.59
N ASP A 348 -0.20 -10.96 14.60
CA ASP A 348 -1.05 -10.67 13.45
C ASP A 348 -0.34 -9.75 12.44
N TRP A 349 -0.93 -9.66 11.25
CA TRP A 349 -0.35 -8.92 10.14
C TRP A 349 -0.12 -7.44 10.45
N GLU A 350 -1.05 -6.75 11.11
CA GLU A 350 -0.97 -5.32 11.41
C GLU A 350 0.14 -5.04 12.42
N THR A 351 0.24 -5.86 13.47
CA THR A 351 1.31 -5.76 14.48
C THR A 351 2.69 -5.96 13.84
N LEU A 352 2.82 -6.96 12.96
CA LEU A 352 4.03 -7.17 12.17
C LEU A 352 4.28 -6.00 11.22
N ALA A 353 3.28 -5.54 10.47
CA ALA A 353 3.43 -4.46 9.48
C ALA A 353 3.92 -3.14 10.10
N ARG A 354 3.48 -2.84 11.33
CA ARG A 354 3.83 -1.63 12.08
C ARG A 354 5.13 -1.76 12.88
N GLY A 355 5.74 -2.95 12.93
CA GLY A 355 6.97 -3.17 13.71
C GLY A 355 6.70 -3.02 15.21
N LYS A 356 5.71 -3.77 15.73
CA LYS A 356 5.25 -3.70 17.13
C LYS A 356 5.34 -5.05 17.84
N SER A 357 6.40 -5.84 17.60
CA SER A 357 6.70 -7.06 18.36
C SER A 357 7.43 -6.75 19.67
N SER A 358 7.64 -7.79 20.49
CA SER A 358 8.54 -7.73 21.65
C SER A 358 10.02 -7.45 21.31
N GLN A 359 10.41 -7.56 20.03
CA GLN A 359 11.81 -7.54 19.58
C GLN A 359 12.19 -6.20 18.93
N SER A 360 12.90 -5.34 19.66
CA SER A 360 13.23 -3.96 19.25
C SER A 360 14.00 -3.86 17.92
N LEU A 361 14.99 -4.72 17.68
CA LEU A 361 15.77 -4.73 16.43
C LEU A 361 14.92 -5.17 15.24
N TRP A 362 14.00 -6.11 15.43
CA TRP A 362 13.05 -6.50 14.38
C TRP A 362 12.10 -5.35 14.05
N ASN A 363 11.58 -4.67 15.07
CA ASN A 363 10.76 -3.48 14.92
C ASN A 363 11.48 -2.35 14.16
N LEU A 364 12.78 -2.18 14.39
CA LEU A 364 13.61 -1.26 13.60
C LEU A 364 13.70 -1.71 12.14
N ALA A 365 14.05 -2.97 11.88
CA ALA A 365 14.15 -3.50 10.51
C ALA A 365 12.83 -3.33 9.73
N GLN A 366 11.70 -3.64 10.36
CA GLN A 366 10.38 -3.46 9.76
C GLN A 366 10.06 -1.98 9.51
N ARG A 367 10.35 -1.08 10.46
CA ARG A 367 10.14 0.36 10.26
C ARG A 367 11.03 0.94 9.15
N SER A 368 12.22 0.38 8.92
CA SER A 368 13.06 0.74 7.78
C SER A 368 12.35 0.47 6.45
N LEU A 369 11.73 -0.71 6.31
CA LEU A 369 10.90 -1.02 5.15
C LEU A 369 9.70 -0.07 5.06
N LEU A 370 8.95 0.09 6.15
CA LEU A 370 7.74 0.92 6.19
C LEU A 370 8.02 2.38 5.81
N ARG A 371 9.12 2.99 6.29
CA ARG A 371 9.41 4.42 6.10
C ARG A 371 10.27 4.71 4.87
N HIS A 372 11.31 3.89 4.65
CA HIS A 372 12.35 4.18 3.65
C HIS A 372 12.33 3.22 2.47
N GLY A 373 11.45 2.21 2.48
CA GLY A 373 11.33 1.23 1.40
C GLY A 373 12.60 0.42 1.15
N GLU A 374 13.52 0.40 2.10
CA GLU A 374 14.82 -0.25 2.00
C GLU A 374 15.17 -0.93 3.33
N LEU A 375 15.81 -2.09 3.24
CA LEU A 375 16.34 -2.80 4.39
C LEU A 375 17.73 -3.35 4.07
N HIS A 376 18.70 -3.03 4.93
CA HIS A 376 20.06 -3.53 4.80
C HIS A 376 20.06 -5.07 4.76
N HIS A 377 20.77 -5.67 3.79
CA HIS A 377 20.70 -7.11 3.52
C HIS A 377 20.99 -7.98 4.76
N ASN A 378 21.98 -7.59 5.58
CA ASN A 378 22.30 -8.30 6.81
C ASN A 378 21.13 -8.33 7.82
N LEU A 379 20.40 -7.21 7.93
CA LEU A 379 19.18 -7.13 8.75
C LEU A 379 18.00 -7.87 8.09
N ARG A 380 17.89 -7.85 6.75
CA ARG A 380 16.85 -8.56 6.00
C ARG A 380 16.86 -10.07 6.27
N MET A 381 18.05 -10.67 6.42
CA MET A 381 18.20 -12.06 6.83
C MET A 381 17.66 -12.34 8.24
N THR A 382 17.95 -11.45 9.20
CA THR A 382 17.43 -11.57 10.58
C THR A 382 15.91 -11.35 10.60
N TRP A 383 15.44 -10.34 9.87
CA TRP A 383 14.03 -9.98 9.73
C TRP A 383 13.22 -11.12 9.10
N GLY A 384 13.70 -11.71 8.00
CA GLY A 384 13.00 -12.76 7.28
C GLY A 384 12.92 -14.08 8.04
N LYS A 385 13.97 -14.43 8.81
CA LYS A 385 13.97 -15.64 9.65
C LYS A 385 13.03 -15.55 10.84
N ALA A 386 12.86 -14.36 11.40
CA ALA A 386 12.04 -14.16 12.59
C ALA A 386 10.56 -14.52 12.37
N PHE A 387 10.05 -14.50 11.14
CA PHE A 387 8.66 -14.89 10.85
C PHE A 387 8.32 -16.31 11.31
N LEU A 388 9.27 -17.26 11.25
CA LEU A 388 9.02 -18.63 11.72
C LEU A 388 8.71 -18.68 13.23
N ALA A 389 9.32 -17.78 14.01
CA ALA A 389 9.11 -17.68 15.45
C ALA A 389 7.95 -16.75 15.85
N MET A 390 7.47 -15.91 14.93
CA MET A 390 6.42 -14.91 15.18
C MET A 390 5.06 -15.27 14.55
N THR A 391 4.95 -16.45 13.94
CA THR A 391 3.71 -16.92 13.29
C THR A 391 3.44 -18.36 13.68
N SER A 392 2.19 -18.80 13.54
CA SER A 392 1.79 -20.14 13.99
C SER A 392 2.23 -21.25 13.05
N GLN A 393 2.32 -20.98 11.75
CA GLN A 393 2.57 -22.00 10.73
C GLN A 393 3.62 -21.53 9.70
N PRO A 394 4.53 -22.40 9.22
CA PRO A 394 5.56 -22.03 8.25
C PRO A 394 5.01 -21.44 6.94
N CYS A 395 3.84 -21.91 6.47
CA CYS A 395 3.19 -21.36 5.28
C CYS A 395 2.70 -19.92 5.51
N GLN A 396 2.19 -19.62 6.71
CA GLN A 396 1.81 -18.27 7.11
C GLN A 396 3.05 -17.37 7.25
N ALA A 397 4.13 -17.90 7.84
CA ALA A 397 5.42 -17.23 7.94
C ALA A 397 5.93 -16.77 6.57
N LEU A 398 5.93 -17.68 5.59
CA LEU A 398 6.36 -17.38 4.22
C LEU A 398 5.44 -16.33 3.58
N ALA A 399 4.11 -16.51 3.65
CA ALA A 399 3.15 -15.60 3.06
C ALA A 399 3.26 -14.17 3.63
N GLN A 400 3.41 -14.03 4.95
CA GLN A 400 3.58 -12.72 5.59
C GLN A 400 4.94 -12.09 5.27
N CYS A 401 6.02 -12.90 5.21
CA CYS A 401 7.34 -12.42 4.80
C CYS A 401 7.32 -11.89 3.36
N ILE A 402 6.65 -12.59 2.43
CA ILE A 402 6.43 -12.15 1.06
C ILE A 402 5.62 -10.85 1.02
N ASP A 403 4.46 -10.80 1.69
CA ASP A 403 3.59 -9.62 1.71
C ASP A 403 4.34 -8.39 2.22
N LEU A 404 4.90 -8.43 3.44
CA LEU A 404 5.57 -7.26 4.01
C LEU A 404 6.79 -6.83 3.18
N ASN A 405 7.53 -7.78 2.62
CA ASN A 405 8.65 -7.44 1.74
C ASN A 405 8.17 -6.75 0.46
N HIS A 406 7.22 -7.35 -0.26
CA HIS A 406 6.76 -6.85 -1.56
C HIS A 406 5.93 -5.56 -1.45
N ARG A 407 5.23 -5.39 -0.34
CA ARG A 407 4.46 -4.17 -0.02
C ARG A 407 5.35 -2.97 0.22
N TYR A 408 6.40 -3.14 1.02
CA TYR A 408 7.18 -2.01 1.51
C TYR A 408 8.50 -1.81 0.77
N ALA A 409 9.23 -2.87 0.39
CA ALA A 409 10.54 -2.71 -0.24
C ALA A 409 10.40 -2.21 -1.69
N ILE A 410 11.09 -1.13 -2.05
CA ILE A 410 11.20 -0.64 -3.43
C ILE A 410 11.79 -1.73 -4.35
N ASP A 411 12.66 -2.59 -3.81
CA ASP A 411 13.24 -3.74 -4.51
C ASP A 411 12.44 -5.04 -4.40
N GLY A 412 11.24 -4.99 -3.81
CA GLY A 412 10.32 -6.11 -3.73
C GLY A 412 9.75 -6.51 -5.09
N ARG A 413 9.07 -7.65 -5.18
CA ARG A 413 8.45 -8.16 -6.42
C ARG A 413 9.48 -8.37 -7.54
N SER A 414 10.68 -8.76 -7.11
CA SER A 414 11.82 -9.05 -7.97
C SER A 414 12.33 -10.46 -7.67
N PRO A 415 13.00 -11.13 -8.62
CA PRO A 415 13.70 -12.38 -8.34
C PRO A 415 14.59 -12.30 -7.09
N ILE A 416 15.22 -11.15 -6.87
CA ILE A 416 16.19 -10.95 -5.79
C ILE A 416 15.50 -10.82 -4.43
N SER A 417 14.29 -10.28 -4.41
CA SER A 417 13.47 -10.31 -3.20
C SER A 417 13.14 -11.74 -2.78
N TYR A 418 12.78 -12.63 -3.73
CA TYR A 418 12.55 -14.05 -3.45
C TYR A 418 13.83 -14.74 -2.97
N SER A 419 15.01 -14.37 -3.46
CA SER A 419 16.29 -14.90 -2.97
C SER A 419 16.42 -14.80 -1.45
N GLY A 420 16.27 -13.58 -0.91
CA GLY A 420 16.43 -13.33 0.52
C GLY A 420 15.30 -13.93 1.36
N ILE A 421 14.07 -13.91 0.84
CA ILE A 421 12.90 -14.50 1.49
C ILE A 421 13.11 -16.01 1.58
N LEU A 422 13.22 -16.71 0.45
CA LEU A 422 13.29 -18.17 0.41
C LEU A 422 14.55 -18.70 1.12
N TRP A 423 15.67 -17.97 1.10
CA TRP A 423 16.85 -18.31 1.90
C TRP A 423 16.56 -18.32 3.40
N SER A 424 15.69 -17.43 3.88
CA SER A 424 15.26 -17.44 5.28
C SER A 424 14.56 -18.74 5.66
N PHE A 425 13.93 -19.42 4.69
CA PHE A 425 13.23 -20.70 4.80
C PHE A 425 14.01 -21.91 4.25
N GLY A 426 15.33 -21.78 4.05
CA GLY A 426 16.23 -22.89 3.70
C GLY A 426 16.59 -23.02 2.22
N GLN A 427 15.96 -22.27 1.30
CA GLN A 427 16.36 -22.28 -0.11
C GLN A 427 17.79 -21.74 -0.28
N PHE A 428 18.55 -22.32 -1.21
CA PHE A 428 19.95 -21.96 -1.47
C PHE A 428 20.95 -22.19 -0.32
N ASP A 429 20.52 -22.78 0.80
CA ASP A 429 21.39 -23.14 1.93
C ASP A 429 21.48 -24.67 2.10
N ARG A 430 22.24 -25.11 3.10
CA ARG A 430 22.32 -26.50 3.54
C ARG A 430 21.58 -26.69 4.87
N PRO A 431 21.14 -27.92 5.19
CA PRO A 431 20.69 -28.26 6.53
C PRO A 431 21.75 -27.89 7.58
N SER A 432 21.29 -27.35 8.70
CA SER A 432 22.09 -27.07 9.90
C SER A 432 21.83 -28.15 10.95
N GLU A 433 22.87 -28.48 11.72
CA GLU A 433 22.81 -29.44 12.83
C GLU A 433 23.48 -28.81 14.07
N PRO A 434 22.97 -29.08 15.29
CA PRO A 434 21.77 -29.87 15.58
C PRO A 434 20.47 -29.10 15.24
N GLU A 435 19.37 -29.84 15.00
CA GLU A 435 18.03 -29.27 14.87
C GLU A 435 17.69 -28.33 16.04
N GLN A 436 17.01 -27.23 15.73
CA GLN A 436 16.55 -26.24 16.71
C GLN A 436 15.02 -26.23 16.78
N PRO A 437 14.41 -25.95 17.95
CA PRO A 437 12.98 -25.70 18.02
C PRO A 437 12.54 -24.64 17.00
N ILE A 438 11.34 -24.79 16.44
CA ILE A 438 10.71 -23.93 15.41
C ILE A 438 11.40 -24.01 14.04
N TYR A 439 12.73 -23.91 14.00
CA TYR A 439 13.52 -23.81 12.77
C TYR A 439 13.91 -25.17 12.19
N GLY A 440 13.94 -26.23 13.02
CA GLY A 440 14.46 -27.54 12.64
C GLY A 440 15.90 -27.42 12.12
N LYS A 441 16.13 -27.89 10.89
CA LYS A 441 17.42 -27.80 10.20
C LYS A 441 17.65 -26.49 9.43
N VAL A 442 16.67 -25.57 9.40
CA VAL A 442 16.90 -24.24 8.82
C VAL A 442 17.88 -23.49 9.70
N ARG A 443 18.91 -22.87 9.09
CA ARG A 443 19.91 -22.11 9.84
C ARG A 443 19.25 -21.07 10.74
N SER A 444 19.43 -21.20 12.05
CA SER A 444 18.94 -20.23 13.03
C SER A 444 19.75 -18.93 12.98
N ARG A 445 19.08 -17.83 13.31
CA ARG A 445 19.67 -16.49 13.39
C ARG A 445 18.83 -15.67 14.36
N THR A 446 19.05 -15.82 15.65
CA THR A 446 18.22 -15.14 16.66
C THR A 446 18.45 -13.63 16.62
N ILE A 447 17.39 -12.87 16.88
CA ILE A 447 17.45 -11.41 16.87
C ILE A 447 18.43 -10.89 17.94
N GLU A 448 18.43 -11.52 19.12
CA GLU A 448 19.29 -11.16 20.25
C GLU A 448 20.79 -11.28 19.89
N GLU A 449 21.20 -12.41 19.31
CA GLU A 449 22.61 -12.64 18.93
C GLU A 449 23.07 -11.65 17.86
N GLN A 450 22.22 -11.33 16.89
CA GLN A 450 22.56 -10.35 15.86
C GLN A 450 22.61 -8.94 16.44
N GLY A 451 21.73 -8.61 17.40
CA GLY A 451 21.74 -7.33 18.11
C GLY A 451 23.04 -7.07 18.89
N LYS A 452 23.72 -8.12 19.37
CA LYS A 452 25.03 -8.01 20.05
C LYS A 452 26.19 -7.71 19.10
N ARG A 453 26.01 -7.85 17.78
CA ARG A 453 27.07 -7.70 16.77
C ARG A 453 27.04 -6.37 16.02
N ILE A 454 26.06 -5.51 16.33
CA ILE A 454 25.81 -4.26 15.61
C ILE A 454 25.61 -3.12 16.60
N ASP A 455 25.99 -1.91 16.22
CA ASP A 455 25.65 -0.70 16.98
C ASP A 455 24.15 -0.38 16.79
N GLN A 456 23.32 -0.89 17.71
CA GLN A 456 21.87 -0.69 17.66
C GLN A 456 21.45 0.79 17.76
N PRO A 457 22.06 1.64 18.61
CA PRO A 457 21.83 3.08 18.58
C PRO A 457 22.06 3.71 17.20
N GLN A 458 23.18 3.40 16.54
CA GLN A 458 23.48 3.95 15.21
C GLN A 458 22.49 3.46 14.15
N VAL A 459 22.11 2.18 14.19
CA VAL A 459 21.05 1.62 13.33
C VAL A 459 19.71 2.30 13.59
N ALA A 460 19.37 2.57 14.85
CA ALA A 460 18.13 3.23 15.23
C ALA A 460 18.09 4.68 14.76
N GLU A 461 19.19 5.43 14.89
CA GLU A 461 19.32 6.79 14.38
C GLU A 461 19.10 6.82 12.86
N TRP A 462 19.77 5.94 12.12
CA TRP A 462 19.59 5.83 10.67
C TRP A 462 18.13 5.54 10.32
N ILE A 463 17.49 4.55 10.95
CA ILE A 463 16.14 4.11 10.59
C ILE A 463 15.07 5.15 10.99
N ASN A 464 15.24 5.80 12.14
CA ASN A 464 14.27 6.78 12.63
C ASN A 464 14.43 8.17 12.01
N ARG A 465 15.43 8.37 11.14
CA ARG A 465 15.60 9.62 10.39
C ARG A 465 14.29 10.04 9.68
N PRO A 466 14.00 11.34 9.57
CA PRO A 466 12.82 11.82 8.86
C PRO A 466 12.76 11.33 7.41
N VAL A 467 11.56 11.03 6.91
CA VAL A 467 11.35 10.54 5.53
C VAL A 467 11.53 11.62 4.45
N ALA A 468 11.58 12.90 4.85
CA ALA A 468 11.90 14.06 4.00
C ALA A 468 12.51 15.19 4.86
N ALA A 469 13.19 16.16 4.24
CA ALA A 469 13.91 17.21 4.95
C ALA A 469 13.03 18.16 5.78
N GLY A 470 11.76 18.33 5.39
CA GLY A 470 10.77 19.09 6.14
C GLY A 470 9.49 18.29 6.24
N LEU A 471 9.26 17.64 7.39
CA LEU A 471 8.00 16.95 7.65
C LEU A 471 7.00 17.90 8.29
N PRO A 472 5.76 17.96 7.76
CA PRO A 472 4.75 18.80 8.37
C PRO A 472 4.31 18.22 9.71
N ARG A 473 4.10 19.11 10.68
CA ARG A 473 3.30 18.83 11.88
C ARG A 473 1.82 18.92 11.51
N VAL A 474 1.03 17.91 11.88
CA VAL A 474 -0.36 17.76 11.41
C VAL A 474 -1.34 17.80 12.57
N ALA A 475 -2.33 18.69 12.50
CA ALA A 475 -3.52 18.63 13.36
C ALA A 475 -4.64 17.87 12.66
N ILE A 476 -5.37 17.04 13.40
CA ILE A 476 -6.60 16.39 12.91
C ILE A 476 -7.77 16.78 13.81
N VAL A 477 -8.80 17.39 13.22
CA VAL A 477 -10.04 17.76 13.89
C VAL A 477 -11.06 16.63 13.71
N GLY A 478 -11.24 15.83 14.75
CA GLY A 478 -12.15 14.68 14.81
C GLY A 478 -11.42 13.34 14.88
N ALA A 479 -11.73 12.55 15.92
CA ALA A 479 -11.25 11.17 16.11
C ALA A 479 -12.26 10.14 15.59
N GLY A 480 -12.90 10.43 14.46
CA GLY A 480 -13.66 9.44 13.69
C GLY A 480 -12.74 8.46 12.96
N LEU A 481 -13.30 7.42 12.34
CA LEU A 481 -12.50 6.37 11.68
C LEU A 481 -11.50 6.93 10.66
N ALA A 482 -11.93 7.85 9.78
CA ALA A 482 -11.04 8.40 8.76
C ALA A 482 -9.91 9.24 9.38
N GLY A 483 -10.22 10.05 10.41
CA GLY A 483 -9.22 10.83 11.14
C GLY A 483 -8.19 9.95 11.85
N LEU A 484 -8.65 8.86 12.49
CA LEU A 484 -7.76 7.92 13.17
C LEU A 484 -6.88 7.11 12.20
N VAL A 485 -7.42 6.68 11.05
CA VAL A 485 -6.63 6.02 10.00
C VAL A 485 -5.58 6.99 9.45
N ALA A 486 -5.98 8.24 9.15
CA ALA A 486 -5.04 9.25 8.69
C ALA A 486 -3.92 9.51 9.71
N ALA A 487 -4.29 9.72 10.99
CA ALA A 487 -3.32 9.93 12.07
C ALA A 487 -2.36 8.76 12.21
N ARG A 488 -2.88 7.53 12.20
CA ARG A 488 -2.07 6.32 12.32
C ARG A 488 -1.07 6.21 11.19
N THR A 489 -1.54 6.31 9.95
CA THR A 489 -0.68 6.19 8.77
C THR A 489 0.43 7.24 8.77
N LEU A 490 0.11 8.50 9.12
CA LEU A 490 1.10 9.58 9.21
C LEU A 490 2.13 9.34 10.33
N GLN A 491 1.68 8.93 11.52
CA GLN A 491 2.56 8.61 12.66
C GLN A 491 3.48 7.40 12.36
N ASP A 492 2.96 6.38 11.68
CA ASP A 492 3.73 5.21 11.24
C ASP A 492 4.87 5.63 10.29
N HIS A 493 4.66 6.68 9.49
CA HIS A 493 5.69 7.32 8.64
C HIS A 493 6.60 8.31 9.40
N GLY A 494 6.37 8.52 10.69
CA GLY A 494 7.21 9.35 11.57
C GLY A 494 6.83 10.83 11.60
N LEU A 495 5.63 11.21 11.14
CA LEU A 495 5.14 12.58 11.26
C LEU A 495 4.63 12.85 12.69
N ASP A 496 4.76 14.09 13.14
CA ASP A 496 4.12 14.58 14.36
C ASP A 496 2.65 14.88 14.09
N VAL A 497 1.75 14.19 14.80
CA VAL A 497 0.31 14.26 14.59
C VAL A 497 -0.40 14.40 15.93
N GLN A 498 -1.28 15.39 16.02
CA GLN A 498 -2.16 15.59 17.16
C GLN A 498 -3.62 15.58 16.72
N VAL A 499 -4.44 14.77 17.41
CA VAL A 499 -5.87 14.63 17.12
C VAL A 499 -6.68 15.37 18.19
N PHE A 500 -7.61 16.20 17.77
CA PHE A 500 -8.53 16.95 18.63
C PHE A 500 -9.95 16.40 18.47
N GLU A 501 -10.54 15.90 19.54
CA GLU A 501 -11.88 15.31 19.54
C GLU A 501 -12.76 15.99 20.58
N LYS A 502 -13.90 16.50 20.13
CA LYS A 502 -14.88 17.19 20.99
C LYS A 502 -15.56 16.28 22.00
N SER A 503 -15.62 14.98 21.72
CA SER A 503 -16.32 13.99 22.54
C SER A 503 -15.41 13.42 23.63
N ARG A 504 -16.02 12.73 24.61
CA ARG A 504 -15.32 11.98 25.67
C ARG A 504 -14.61 10.70 25.20
N GLY A 505 -14.64 10.40 23.90
CA GLY A 505 -14.11 9.15 23.36
C GLY A 505 -14.03 9.17 21.84
N VAL A 506 -13.34 8.17 21.30
CA VAL A 506 -12.99 8.06 19.87
C VAL A 506 -13.92 7.13 19.09
N GLY A 507 -13.79 7.13 17.76
CA GLY A 507 -14.47 6.23 16.83
C GLY A 507 -15.69 6.85 16.13
N GLY A 508 -16.12 8.05 16.52
CA GLY A 508 -17.26 8.73 15.91
C GLY A 508 -18.52 7.84 15.92
N ARG A 509 -19.06 7.53 14.74
CA ARG A 509 -20.24 6.64 14.61
C ARG A 509 -19.97 5.17 14.93
N LEU A 510 -18.72 4.77 15.15
CA LEU A 510 -18.40 3.46 15.73
C LEU A 510 -18.58 3.44 17.26
N ALA A 511 -18.98 4.54 17.90
CA ALA A 511 -19.11 4.60 19.35
C ALA A 511 -20.15 3.59 19.90
N THR A 512 -19.74 2.90 20.96
CA THR A 512 -20.61 2.06 21.78
C THR A 512 -21.01 2.86 23.02
N ARG A 513 -22.31 3.04 23.23
CA ARG A 513 -22.85 3.71 24.42
C ARG A 513 -23.01 2.69 25.54
N ARG A 514 -22.39 2.94 26.70
CA ARG A 514 -22.62 2.13 27.89
C ARG A 514 -24.02 2.40 28.45
N SER A 515 -24.64 1.36 28.96
CA SER A 515 -25.95 1.40 29.61
C SER A 515 -25.78 1.25 31.12
N ASP A 516 -26.53 2.06 31.87
CA ASP A 516 -26.52 2.01 33.35
C ASP A 516 -27.19 0.72 33.86
N SER A 517 -28.02 0.09 33.03
CA SER A 517 -28.62 -1.23 33.29
C SER A 517 -27.72 -2.41 32.85
N GLY A 518 -26.47 -2.14 32.45
CA GLY A 518 -25.46 -3.15 32.08
C GLY A 518 -25.15 -3.22 30.57
N GLY A 519 -24.00 -3.77 30.16
CA GLY A 519 -23.65 -3.89 28.74
C GLY A 519 -23.55 -2.55 27.98
N GLY A 520 -23.89 -2.55 26.69
CA GLY A 520 -23.87 -1.34 25.87
C GLY A 520 -24.54 -1.50 24.51
N PHE A 521 -24.67 -0.38 23.79
CA PHE A 521 -25.33 -0.28 22.49
C PHE A 521 -24.39 0.34 21.45
N ASP A 522 -24.11 -0.37 20.38
CA ASP A 522 -23.56 0.25 19.18
C ASP A 522 -24.73 1.02 18.56
N HIS A 523 -24.71 2.35 18.49
CA HIS A 523 -25.90 3.15 18.15
C HIS A 523 -25.74 3.98 16.87
N GLY A 524 -24.50 4.08 16.36
CA GLY A 524 -24.20 4.53 15.01
C GLY A 524 -24.10 3.32 14.07
N ALA A 525 -22.89 3.00 13.61
CA ALA A 525 -22.64 1.84 12.76
C ALA A 525 -22.96 0.53 13.50
N GLN A 526 -23.92 -0.25 13.00
CA GLN A 526 -24.35 -1.51 13.63
C GLN A 526 -23.47 -2.69 13.26
N TYR A 527 -22.93 -2.66 12.05
CA TYR A 527 -22.04 -3.63 11.44
C TYR A 527 -21.31 -2.95 10.27
N PHE A 528 -20.38 -3.66 9.65
CA PHE A 528 -19.78 -3.25 8.39
C PHE A 528 -19.57 -4.44 7.44
N THR A 529 -19.31 -4.13 6.18
CA THR A 529 -19.00 -5.09 5.12
C THR A 529 -17.63 -4.77 4.54
N VAL A 530 -16.99 -5.77 3.94
CA VAL A 530 -15.65 -5.65 3.36
C VAL A 530 -15.70 -6.05 1.90
N ARG A 531 -15.15 -5.22 1.02
CA ARG A 531 -15.12 -5.39 -0.44
C ARG A 531 -13.77 -4.98 -1.05
N ASP A 532 -13.05 -4.05 -0.42
CA ASP A 532 -11.75 -3.57 -0.88
C ASP A 532 -10.61 -4.32 -0.18
N ASP A 533 -9.66 -4.87 -0.95
CA ASP A 533 -8.53 -5.63 -0.42
C ASP A 533 -7.64 -4.84 0.55
N ARG A 534 -7.58 -3.51 0.37
CA ARG A 534 -6.83 -2.62 1.27
C ARG A 534 -7.45 -2.62 2.66
N PHE A 535 -8.78 -2.63 2.76
CA PHE A 535 -9.49 -2.73 4.04
C PHE A 535 -9.54 -4.18 4.56
N ALA A 536 -9.76 -5.16 3.68
CA ALA A 536 -9.86 -6.58 4.03
C ALA A 536 -8.63 -7.11 4.76
N ARG A 537 -7.45 -6.61 4.43
CA ARG A 537 -6.19 -6.96 5.09
C ARG A 537 -6.18 -6.55 6.57
N HIS A 538 -6.62 -5.34 6.90
CA HIS A 538 -6.74 -4.89 8.29
C HIS A 538 -7.81 -5.67 9.05
N VAL A 539 -8.97 -5.92 8.42
CA VAL A 539 -10.06 -6.68 9.06
C VAL A 539 -9.64 -8.11 9.39
N ARG A 540 -8.88 -8.79 8.51
CA ARG A 540 -8.30 -10.11 8.82
C ARG A 540 -7.39 -10.06 10.05
N SER A 541 -6.59 -9.01 10.17
CA SER A 541 -5.76 -8.77 11.36
C SER A 541 -6.59 -8.55 12.62
N TRP A 542 -7.63 -7.72 12.53
CA TRP A 542 -8.52 -7.44 13.65
C TRP A 542 -9.30 -8.68 14.10
N ILE A 543 -9.62 -9.60 13.19
CA ILE A 543 -10.18 -10.91 13.54
C ILE A 543 -9.16 -11.74 14.32
N GLN A 544 -7.91 -11.82 13.86
CA GLN A 544 -6.85 -12.55 14.56
C GLN A 544 -6.58 -11.97 15.97
N GLN A 545 -6.72 -10.66 16.14
CA GLN A 545 -6.60 -9.98 17.44
C GLN A 545 -7.87 -10.09 18.32
N GLY A 546 -8.97 -10.67 17.82
CA GLY A 546 -10.25 -10.72 18.55
C GLY A 546 -10.96 -9.36 18.68
N LEU A 547 -10.56 -8.36 17.88
CA LEU A 547 -11.16 -7.03 17.85
C LEU A 547 -12.39 -6.95 16.95
N VAL A 548 -12.52 -7.88 16.00
CA VAL A 548 -13.63 -7.98 15.04
C VAL A 548 -14.05 -9.43 14.88
N GLU A 549 -15.35 -9.68 14.78
CA GLU A 549 -15.88 -11.00 14.45
C GLU A 549 -16.98 -10.91 13.38
N PRO A 550 -17.16 -11.98 12.57
CA PRO A 550 -18.30 -12.07 11.67
C PRO A 550 -19.60 -12.21 12.46
N TRP A 551 -20.62 -11.45 12.06
CA TRP A 551 -21.98 -11.51 12.60
C TRP A 551 -22.81 -12.46 11.73
N LEU A 552 -22.88 -13.73 12.14
CA LEU A 552 -23.37 -14.85 11.33
C LEU A 552 -24.87 -15.12 11.46
N GLN A 553 -25.54 -14.51 12.44
CA GLN A 553 -26.95 -14.76 12.71
C GLN A 553 -27.87 -14.14 11.63
N PRO A 554 -29.10 -14.67 11.45
CA PRO A 554 -29.99 -14.24 10.37
C PRO A 554 -30.37 -12.77 10.45
N ILE A 555 -30.27 -12.10 9.29
CA ILE A 555 -30.73 -10.73 9.07
C ILE A 555 -31.72 -10.77 7.92
N VAL A 556 -32.88 -10.16 8.11
CA VAL A 556 -34.02 -10.28 7.18
C VAL A 556 -34.47 -8.92 6.64
N GLU A 557 -35.40 -8.95 5.70
CA GLU A 557 -36.27 -7.82 5.37
C GLU A 557 -37.69 -8.10 5.89
N LEU A 558 -38.30 -7.11 6.54
CA LEU A 558 -39.63 -7.22 7.13
C LEU A 558 -40.65 -6.36 6.42
N GLN A 559 -41.85 -6.91 6.27
CA GLN A 559 -43.10 -6.19 6.08
C GLN A 559 -43.82 -6.00 7.44
N PRO A 560 -44.73 -5.02 7.55
CA PRO A 560 -45.54 -4.83 8.76
C PRO A 560 -46.20 -6.13 9.25
N GLY A 561 -46.32 -6.28 10.57
CA GLY A 561 -46.88 -7.46 11.23
C GLY A 561 -45.91 -8.62 11.42
N GLY A 562 -44.59 -8.41 11.26
CA GLY A 562 -43.57 -9.44 11.48
C GLY A 562 -43.35 -10.42 10.32
N LYS A 563 -43.87 -10.09 9.13
CA LYS A 563 -43.73 -10.95 7.96
C LYS A 563 -42.33 -10.82 7.34
N VAL A 564 -41.55 -11.89 7.42
CA VAL A 564 -40.26 -11.99 6.73
C VAL A 564 -40.48 -12.09 5.23
N VAL A 565 -39.94 -11.13 4.47
CA VAL A 565 -39.97 -11.10 3.01
C VAL A 565 -38.82 -11.92 2.43
N GLU A 566 -37.61 -11.70 2.96
CA GLU A 566 -36.38 -12.31 2.47
C GLU A 566 -35.33 -12.37 3.59
N GLU A 567 -34.52 -13.43 3.61
CA GLU A 567 -33.28 -13.46 4.40
C GLU A 567 -32.10 -12.92 3.58
N LYS A 568 -31.37 -11.95 4.13
CA LYS A 568 -30.28 -11.25 3.43
C LYS A 568 -28.96 -12.01 3.56
N CYS A 569 -28.84 -13.07 2.76
CA CYS A 569 -27.67 -13.94 2.64
C CYS A 569 -26.58 -13.37 1.69
N GLY A 570 -25.38 -13.95 1.71
CA GLY A 570 -24.35 -13.76 0.68
C GLY A 570 -23.39 -12.57 0.85
N THR A 571 -23.61 -11.68 1.82
CA THR A 571 -22.62 -10.66 2.20
C THR A 571 -22.23 -10.82 3.67
N PRO A 572 -20.98 -11.23 3.98
CA PRO A 572 -20.50 -11.27 5.35
C PRO A 572 -20.58 -9.89 6.00
N ARG A 573 -21.11 -9.86 7.22
CA ARG A 573 -21.18 -8.66 8.06
C ARG A 573 -20.27 -8.85 9.24
N TYR A 574 -19.61 -7.78 9.65
CA TYR A 574 -18.63 -7.80 10.72
C TYR A 574 -18.99 -6.78 11.80
N VAL A 575 -18.63 -7.08 13.03
CA VAL A 575 -18.80 -6.18 14.18
C VAL A 575 -17.52 -6.13 14.99
N GLY A 576 -17.21 -4.97 15.59
CA GLY A 576 -16.12 -4.85 16.57
C GLY A 576 -16.49 -5.54 17.88
N VAL A 577 -15.53 -6.09 18.61
CA VAL A 577 -15.70 -6.88 19.85
C VAL A 577 -14.89 -6.25 21.00
N PRO A 578 -15.46 -6.05 22.21
CA PRO A 578 -16.84 -6.37 22.64
C PRO A 578 -17.90 -5.36 22.14
N GLY A 579 -17.49 -4.34 21.39
CA GLY A 579 -18.37 -3.33 20.81
C GLY A 579 -17.71 -2.67 19.61
N MET A 580 -18.48 -1.98 18.77
CA MET A 580 -17.95 -1.30 17.58
C MET A 580 -16.85 -0.29 17.92
N SER A 581 -16.87 0.29 19.13
CA SER A 581 -15.85 1.24 19.58
C SER A 581 -14.46 0.64 19.74
N ALA A 582 -14.33 -0.69 19.79
CA ALA A 582 -13.03 -1.37 19.89
C ALA A 582 -12.11 -1.01 18.73
N ILE A 583 -12.65 -0.90 17.51
CA ILE A 583 -11.88 -0.53 16.31
C ILE A 583 -11.28 0.88 16.45
N GLY A 584 -12.10 1.85 16.88
CA GLY A 584 -11.63 3.23 17.09
C GLY A 584 -10.58 3.33 18.20
N LYS A 585 -10.75 2.58 19.30
CA LYS A 585 -9.78 2.54 20.41
C LYS A 585 -8.46 1.92 19.99
N HIS A 586 -8.51 0.81 19.25
CA HIS A 586 -7.33 0.17 18.67
C HIS A 586 -6.55 1.13 17.78
N LEU A 587 -7.24 1.79 16.85
CA LEU A 587 -6.63 2.78 15.97
C LEU A 587 -6.12 4.02 16.70
N ALA A 588 -6.64 4.33 17.90
CA ALA A 588 -6.16 5.44 18.73
C ALA A 588 -4.99 5.08 19.66
N ALA A 589 -4.66 3.80 19.84
CA ALA A 589 -3.64 3.36 20.80
C ALA A 589 -2.24 3.93 20.47
N ASP A 590 -1.59 4.64 21.40
CA ASP A 590 -0.32 5.35 21.14
C ASP A 590 -0.42 6.59 20.22
N LEU A 591 -1.62 7.09 19.88
CA LEU A 591 -1.79 8.41 19.27
C LEU A 591 -1.94 9.50 20.33
N ASP A 592 -1.48 10.71 20.02
CA ASP A 592 -1.75 11.90 20.83
C ASP A 592 -3.17 12.41 20.50
N VAL A 593 -4.14 12.04 21.35
CA VAL A 593 -5.55 12.41 21.19
C VAL A 593 -6.00 13.26 22.37
N ARG A 594 -6.35 14.52 22.09
CA ARG A 594 -6.98 15.44 23.05
C ARG A 594 -8.50 15.33 22.95
N LEU A 595 -9.08 14.60 23.90
CA LEU A 595 -10.54 14.46 24.05
C LEU A 595 -11.17 15.72 24.65
N GLN A 596 -12.50 15.82 24.57
CA GLN A 596 -13.29 16.96 25.07
C GLN A 596 -12.79 18.33 24.59
N THR A 597 -12.20 18.37 23.40
CA THR A 597 -11.55 19.54 22.83
C THR A 597 -12.26 19.92 21.53
N THR A 598 -13.11 20.96 21.60
CA THR A 598 -13.84 21.45 20.43
C THR A 598 -13.02 22.51 19.72
N VAL A 599 -12.80 22.33 18.43
CA VAL A 599 -12.13 23.31 17.56
C VAL A 599 -13.21 24.17 16.89
N GLY A 600 -13.24 25.46 17.21
CA GLY A 600 -14.26 26.40 16.71
C GLY A 600 -13.86 27.09 15.40
N SER A 601 -12.59 27.46 15.27
CA SER A 601 -12.04 28.11 14.07
C SER A 601 -10.55 27.86 13.88
N LEU A 602 -10.05 28.18 12.69
CA LEU A 602 -8.64 28.16 12.34
C LEU A 602 -8.13 29.59 12.19
N HIS A 603 -6.88 29.83 12.59
CA HIS A 603 -6.20 31.10 12.38
C HIS A 603 -4.86 30.85 11.71
N GLN A 604 -4.59 31.55 10.61
CA GLN A 604 -3.32 31.45 9.92
C GLN A 604 -2.28 32.34 10.62
N VAL A 605 -1.14 31.75 11.00
CA VAL A 605 0.02 32.42 11.60
C VAL A 605 1.21 32.15 10.70
N GLY A 606 1.53 33.10 9.81
CA GLY A 606 2.52 32.88 8.75
C GLY A 606 2.09 31.77 7.78
N GLU A 607 2.92 30.74 7.62
CA GLU A 607 2.61 29.56 6.80
C GLU A 607 1.96 28.41 7.60
N ARG A 608 1.64 28.64 8.88
CA ARG A 608 1.10 27.65 9.81
C ARG A 608 -0.30 27.99 10.30
N TRP A 609 -0.91 27.03 10.97
CA TRP A 609 -2.26 27.11 11.50
C TRP A 609 -2.27 26.97 13.02
N LYS A 610 -3.00 27.86 13.69
CA LYS A 610 -3.36 27.73 15.11
C LYS A 610 -4.85 27.41 15.20
N LEU A 611 -5.23 26.51 16.11
CA LEU A 611 -6.61 26.07 16.29
C LEU A 611 -7.21 26.81 17.48
N GLN A 612 -8.35 27.48 17.28
CA GLN A 612 -9.08 28.08 18.39
C GLN A 612 -9.91 27.01 19.10
N ILE A 613 -9.57 26.75 20.36
CA ILE A 613 -10.28 25.79 21.20
C ILE A 613 -11.43 26.48 21.95
N GLU A 614 -12.61 25.91 21.87
CA GLU A 614 -13.77 26.30 22.68
C GLU A 614 -13.70 25.59 24.03
N ASN A 615 -13.65 26.35 25.14
CA ASN A 615 -13.54 25.78 26.49
C ASN A 615 -14.75 24.89 26.82
N ALA A 616 -14.51 23.60 27.05
CA ALA A 616 -15.51 22.65 27.53
C ALA A 616 -15.59 22.68 29.06
N GLY A 617 -16.38 23.61 29.64
CA GLY A 617 -16.83 23.50 31.03
C GLY A 617 -17.21 24.81 31.73
N GLY A 618 -18.51 25.00 31.97
CA GLY A 618 -19.03 25.84 33.05
C GLY A 618 -19.85 27.06 32.63
N ASN A 619 -21.12 27.08 33.00
CA ASN A 619 -21.92 28.29 33.13
C ASN A 619 -21.24 29.27 34.10
N SER A 620 -20.43 30.18 33.60
CA SER A 620 -20.11 31.42 34.27
C SER A 620 -19.89 32.51 33.23
N SER A 621 -20.88 33.39 33.16
CA SER A 621 -20.80 34.70 32.53
C SER A 621 -19.45 35.37 32.81
N GLY A 622 -18.72 35.72 31.76
CA GLY A 622 -17.74 36.81 31.79
C GLY A 622 -16.26 36.47 31.98
N ALA A 623 -15.84 35.20 32.00
CA ALA A 623 -14.40 34.89 32.00
C ALA A 623 -13.86 34.86 30.56
N GLN A 624 -12.90 35.76 30.27
CA GLN A 624 -12.08 35.76 29.05
C GLN A 624 -11.65 34.31 28.74
N ALA A 625 -11.91 33.87 27.51
CA ALA A 625 -11.43 32.58 27.03
C ALA A 625 -9.91 32.58 27.14
N ASN A 626 -9.38 31.93 28.18
CA ASN A 626 -7.95 31.62 28.22
C ASN A 626 -7.66 30.83 26.94
N GLU A 627 -6.84 31.39 26.05
CA GLU A 627 -6.34 30.69 24.87
C GLU A 627 -5.64 29.42 25.35
N VAL A 628 -6.33 28.28 25.28
CA VAL A 628 -5.67 26.99 25.43
C VAL A 628 -4.77 26.84 24.22
N ASP A 629 -3.46 26.80 24.43
CA ASP A 629 -2.51 26.69 23.33
C ASP A 629 -2.65 25.33 22.63
N SER A 630 -3.19 25.36 21.41
CA SER A 630 -3.22 24.20 20.52
C SER A 630 -1.83 23.83 19.99
N GLY A 631 -0.88 24.77 20.06
CA GLY A 631 0.33 24.78 19.24
C GLY A 631 0.02 25.17 17.78
N GLU A 632 1.09 25.27 16.98
CA GLU A 632 1.03 25.56 15.55
C GLU A 632 1.22 24.30 14.71
N PHE A 633 0.54 24.24 13.56
CA PHE A 633 0.56 23.08 12.66
C PHE A 633 0.82 23.53 11.24
N ASP A 634 1.61 22.76 10.50
CA ASP A 634 1.83 23.04 9.08
C ASP A 634 0.61 22.61 8.26
N ARG A 635 -0.11 21.56 8.68
CA ARG A 635 -1.29 21.02 8.00
C ARG A 635 -2.44 20.75 8.97
N VAL A 636 -3.67 20.92 8.50
CA VAL A 636 -4.89 20.61 9.28
C VAL A 636 -5.83 19.73 8.47
N ILE A 637 -6.23 18.60 9.06
CA ILE A 637 -7.19 17.66 8.49
C ILE A 637 -8.51 17.76 9.24
N MET A 638 -9.61 17.91 8.51
CA MET A 638 -10.96 17.92 9.04
C MET A 638 -11.60 16.54 8.84
N ASN A 639 -11.77 15.79 9.93
CA ASN A 639 -12.63 14.61 9.98
C ASN A 639 -13.93 14.93 10.74
N CYS A 640 -14.63 15.95 10.27
CA CYS A 640 -15.93 16.36 10.78
C CYS A 640 -16.97 16.37 9.64
N PRO A 641 -18.27 16.48 9.95
CA PRO A 641 -19.31 16.61 8.94
C PRO A 641 -19.05 17.76 7.97
N PRO A 642 -19.49 17.67 6.70
CA PRO A 642 -19.19 18.64 5.64
C PRO A 642 -19.54 20.08 6.02
N ALA A 643 -20.67 20.33 6.68
CA ALA A 643 -21.05 21.66 7.15
C ALA A 643 -20.07 22.24 8.20
N GLN A 644 -19.53 21.39 9.09
CA GLN A 644 -18.51 21.79 10.07
C GLN A 644 -17.16 21.99 9.38
N ALA A 645 -16.79 21.10 8.46
CA ALA A 645 -15.56 21.24 7.67
C ALA A 645 -15.59 22.54 6.85
N ALA A 646 -16.70 22.85 6.18
CA ALA A 646 -16.90 24.10 5.46
C ALA A 646 -16.76 25.33 6.36
N SER A 647 -17.28 25.28 7.59
CA SER A 647 -17.13 26.37 8.55
C SER A 647 -15.67 26.61 8.96
N LEU A 648 -14.87 25.56 9.09
CA LEU A 648 -13.44 25.66 9.41
C LEU A 648 -12.60 26.09 8.20
N LEU A 649 -13.04 25.74 6.99
CA LEU A 649 -12.42 26.11 5.72
C LEU A 649 -12.75 27.55 5.28
N ALA A 650 -13.77 28.15 5.88
CA ALA A 650 -14.36 29.40 5.40
C ALA A 650 -13.34 30.54 5.36
N GLY A 651 -13.18 31.15 4.20
CA GLY A 651 -12.22 32.24 3.98
C GLY A 651 -10.75 31.80 3.89
N HIS A 652 -10.47 30.49 3.93
CA HIS A 652 -9.10 29.96 3.86
C HIS A 652 -8.84 29.12 2.60
N SER A 653 -9.84 28.38 2.08
CA SER A 653 -9.64 27.48 0.93
C SER A 653 -10.92 27.29 0.12
N ASP A 654 -10.77 27.12 -1.20
CA ASP A 654 -11.88 26.83 -2.12
C ASP A 654 -12.58 25.49 -1.85
N LEU A 655 -11.95 24.61 -1.04
CA LEU A 655 -12.58 23.38 -0.56
C LEU A 655 -13.87 23.64 0.23
N GLU A 656 -14.06 24.84 0.78
CA GLU A 656 -15.31 25.26 1.43
C GLU A 656 -16.52 25.01 0.53
N ALA A 657 -16.43 25.43 -0.74
CA ALA A 657 -17.55 25.32 -1.68
C ALA A 657 -17.89 23.85 -1.97
N THR A 658 -16.88 23.01 -2.16
CA THR A 658 -17.04 21.57 -2.38
C THR A 658 -17.64 20.88 -1.15
N ALA A 659 -17.19 21.22 0.06
CA ALA A 659 -17.75 20.67 1.29
C ALA A 659 -19.23 21.07 1.48
N LYS A 660 -19.62 22.31 1.16
CA LYS A 660 -21.02 22.77 1.25
C LYS A 660 -21.98 22.04 0.32
N GLN A 661 -21.49 21.48 -0.79
CA GLN A 661 -22.33 20.74 -1.74
C GLN A 661 -22.82 19.40 -1.18
N VAL A 662 -22.17 18.87 -0.13
CA VAL A 662 -22.48 17.54 0.39
C VAL A 662 -23.54 17.62 1.46
N GLU A 663 -24.77 17.28 1.07
CA GLU A 663 -25.88 17.16 1.99
C GLU A 663 -25.75 15.91 2.85
N MET A 664 -25.94 16.09 4.16
CA MET A 664 -25.96 15.03 5.15
C MET A 664 -27.36 14.88 5.74
N LEU A 665 -27.88 13.68 5.67
CA LEU A 665 -29.19 13.30 6.19
C LEU A 665 -29.08 12.96 7.68
N PRO A 666 -30.08 13.36 8.50
CA PRO A 666 -30.13 12.97 9.90
C PRO A 666 -30.66 11.54 10.08
N CYS A 667 -30.38 10.95 11.23
CA CYS A 667 -30.98 9.69 11.67
C CYS A 667 -31.24 9.73 13.17
N TRP A 668 -32.47 9.43 13.58
CA TRP A 668 -32.78 9.10 14.96
C TRP A 668 -32.44 7.64 15.23
N SER A 669 -31.70 7.39 16.31
CA SER A 669 -31.43 6.06 16.83
C SER A 669 -32.02 5.90 18.23
N VAL A 670 -32.78 4.84 18.46
CA VAL A 670 -33.30 4.47 19.78
C VAL A 670 -32.61 3.21 20.25
N MET A 671 -32.05 3.26 21.45
CA MET A 671 -31.47 2.13 22.16
C MET A 671 -32.49 1.71 23.22
N VAL A 672 -32.93 0.46 23.18
CA VAL A 672 -33.92 -0.06 24.12
C VAL A 672 -33.48 -1.40 24.69
N ARG A 673 -33.71 -1.58 25.99
CA ARG A 673 -33.61 -2.87 26.67
C ARG A 673 -34.92 -3.18 27.38
N GLY A 674 -35.35 -4.42 27.27
CA GLY A 674 -36.54 -4.90 27.95
C GLY A 674 -36.71 -6.41 27.90
N GLU A 675 -37.76 -6.88 28.56
CA GLU A 675 -38.19 -8.29 28.57
C GLU A 675 -38.96 -8.61 27.28
N GLY A 676 -38.58 -9.70 26.60
CA GLY A 676 -39.19 -10.15 25.33
C GLY A 676 -38.33 -9.85 24.10
N LEU A 677 -38.85 -10.14 22.90
CA LEU A 677 -38.18 -9.97 21.59
C LEU A 677 -36.82 -10.67 21.44
N SER A 678 -36.54 -11.72 22.23
CA SER A 678 -35.34 -12.56 22.05
C SER A 678 -35.51 -13.62 20.95
N ASP A 679 -36.75 -14.05 20.70
CA ASP A 679 -37.04 -15.31 19.97
C ASP A 679 -37.66 -15.07 18.58
N LEU A 680 -37.35 -13.92 17.95
CA LEU A 680 -37.91 -13.53 16.64
C LEU A 680 -37.39 -14.37 15.46
N GLY A 681 -36.43 -15.28 15.66
CA GLY A 681 -35.80 -16.08 14.60
C GLY A 681 -34.78 -15.32 13.74
N TYR A 682 -34.63 -14.01 13.94
CA TYR A 682 -33.62 -13.15 13.34
C TYR A 682 -33.07 -12.17 14.38
N VAL A 683 -31.91 -11.58 14.09
CA VAL A 683 -31.23 -10.63 14.99
C VAL A 683 -31.11 -9.22 14.41
N GLY A 684 -31.56 -9.03 13.16
CA GLY A 684 -31.62 -7.72 12.53
C GLY A 684 -32.55 -7.73 11.34
N ALA A 685 -33.10 -6.56 11.02
CA ALA A 685 -34.09 -6.44 9.97
C ALA A 685 -34.01 -5.09 9.25
N PHE A 686 -34.03 -5.14 7.91
CA PHE A 686 -34.34 -3.98 7.08
C PHE A 686 -35.86 -3.78 7.05
N ILE A 687 -36.29 -2.53 7.18
CA ILE A 687 -37.69 -2.13 7.12
C ILE A 687 -37.79 -1.03 6.08
N ASN A 688 -38.60 -1.23 5.05
CA ASN A 688 -38.67 -0.30 3.91
C ASN A 688 -39.93 0.58 3.94
N GLU A 689 -40.78 0.42 4.96
CA GLU A 689 -42.04 1.15 5.11
C GLU A 689 -42.16 1.73 6.52
N GLY A 690 -42.52 3.01 6.61
CA GLY A 690 -42.83 3.68 7.87
C GLY A 690 -41.63 4.32 8.60
N PRO A 691 -41.73 4.51 9.93
CA PRO A 691 -40.76 5.26 10.71
C PRO A 691 -39.38 4.61 10.86
N LEU A 692 -39.25 3.31 10.64
CA LEU A 692 -38.01 2.55 10.83
C LEU A 692 -37.38 2.20 9.49
N SER A 693 -36.05 2.29 9.40
CA SER A 693 -35.28 1.73 8.28
C SER A 693 -34.53 0.45 8.65
N TRP A 694 -34.17 0.31 9.93
CA TRP A 694 -33.34 -0.80 10.40
C TRP A 694 -33.54 -1.06 11.89
N ILE A 695 -33.55 -2.33 12.28
CA ILE A 695 -33.50 -2.78 13.68
C ILE A 695 -32.41 -3.84 13.86
N ALA A 696 -31.73 -3.83 15.00
CA ALA A 696 -30.73 -4.84 15.34
C ALA A 696 -30.75 -5.19 16.83
N ARG A 697 -30.74 -6.48 17.13
CA ARG A 697 -30.55 -7.04 18.46
C ARG A 697 -29.06 -6.98 18.83
N ASN A 698 -28.69 -5.99 19.63
CA ASN A 698 -27.32 -5.67 19.96
C ASN A 698 -26.67 -6.73 20.87
N ASP A 699 -27.41 -7.31 21.81
CA ASP A 699 -26.93 -8.39 22.69
C ASP A 699 -26.68 -9.72 21.96
N ALA A 700 -27.19 -9.87 20.74
CA ALA A 700 -26.91 -11.04 19.89
C ALA A 700 -25.56 -10.94 19.15
N LYS A 701 -24.93 -9.77 19.13
CA LYS A 701 -23.63 -9.59 18.47
C LYS A 701 -22.53 -10.31 19.27
N PRO A 702 -21.49 -10.86 18.62
CA PRO A 702 -20.38 -11.52 19.30
C PRO A 702 -19.73 -10.71 20.43
N GLY A 703 -19.38 -11.33 21.56
CA GLY A 703 -18.67 -10.69 22.67
C GLY A 703 -19.44 -9.58 23.42
N ARG A 704 -20.76 -9.46 23.23
CA ARG A 704 -21.60 -8.59 24.07
C ARG A 704 -21.98 -9.33 25.34
N THR A 705 -21.99 -8.63 26.47
CA THR A 705 -22.43 -9.19 27.75
C THR A 705 -23.91 -9.54 27.67
N ARG A 706 -24.23 -10.80 27.91
CA ARG A 706 -25.61 -11.27 28.14
C ARG A 706 -25.83 -11.29 29.65
N THR A 707 -26.94 -10.74 30.09
CA THR A 707 -27.40 -10.89 31.48
C THR A 707 -28.09 -12.24 31.63
N ASP A 708 -28.06 -12.82 32.83
CA ASP A 708 -28.81 -14.05 33.14
C ASP A 708 -30.33 -13.86 33.11
N GLU A 709 -30.78 -12.60 33.23
CA GLU A 709 -32.18 -12.19 33.05
C GLU A 709 -32.59 -12.24 31.56
N PRO A 710 -33.87 -12.55 31.24
CA PRO A 710 -34.37 -12.71 29.86
C PRO A 710 -34.59 -11.35 29.15
N LEU A 711 -33.55 -10.51 29.16
CA LEU A 711 -33.55 -9.19 28.56
C LEU A 711 -32.95 -9.23 27.17
N SER A 712 -33.59 -8.54 26.23
CA SER A 712 -33.02 -8.26 24.92
C SER A 712 -32.73 -6.77 24.77
N SER A 713 -31.68 -6.46 24.02
CA SER A 713 -31.19 -5.10 23.79
C SER A 713 -31.28 -4.81 22.29
N TRP A 714 -32.14 -3.89 21.89
CA TRP A 714 -32.36 -3.54 20.49
C TRP A 714 -31.91 -2.11 20.19
N VAL A 715 -31.40 -1.92 18.98
CA VAL A 715 -31.10 -0.61 18.41
C VAL A 715 -31.99 -0.42 17.20
N LEU A 716 -32.74 0.68 17.20
CA LEU A 716 -33.69 1.05 16.18
C LEU A 716 -33.14 2.27 15.45
N HIS A 717 -33.07 2.22 14.12
CA HIS A 717 -32.74 3.36 13.27
C HIS A 717 -33.99 3.77 12.53
N ALA A 718 -34.35 5.05 12.69
CA ALA A 718 -35.47 5.63 11.99
C ALA A 718 -35.11 5.85 10.51
N SER A 719 -36.13 5.80 9.64
CA SER A 719 -35.97 6.13 8.24
C SER A 719 -35.53 7.58 8.05
N THR A 720 -34.94 7.87 6.88
CA THR A 720 -34.42 9.20 6.56
C THR A 720 -35.52 10.24 6.59
N ASP A 721 -36.61 9.99 5.86
CA ASP A 721 -37.75 10.90 5.71
C ASP A 721 -38.36 11.21 7.08
N TRP A 722 -38.61 10.16 7.88
CA TRP A 722 -39.16 10.32 9.22
C TRP A 722 -38.22 11.10 10.14
N SER A 723 -36.91 10.85 10.06
CA SER A 723 -35.90 11.57 10.86
C SER A 723 -35.82 13.05 10.51
N GLN A 724 -35.97 13.41 9.24
CA GLN A 724 -35.97 14.80 8.80
C GLN A 724 -37.21 15.54 9.31
N GLU A 725 -38.40 14.96 9.14
CA GLU A 725 -39.66 15.54 9.60
C GLU A 725 -39.67 15.75 11.14
N HIS A 726 -39.07 14.81 11.88
CA HIS A 726 -39.09 14.80 13.35
C HIS A 726 -37.77 15.24 13.98
N LEU A 727 -36.91 15.97 13.24
CA LEU A 727 -35.54 16.28 13.68
C LEU A 727 -35.46 17.04 15.01
N GLN A 728 -36.42 17.94 15.27
CA GLN A 728 -36.46 18.79 16.47
C GLN A 728 -37.38 18.26 17.56
N ARG A 729 -37.95 17.05 17.40
CA ARG A 729 -38.81 16.46 18.43
C ARG A 729 -38.02 16.07 19.68
N PRO A 730 -38.64 16.12 20.88
CA PRO A 730 -37.99 15.66 22.11
C PRO A 730 -37.60 14.18 22.05
N ALA A 731 -36.45 13.83 22.62
CA ALA A 731 -35.89 12.47 22.60
C ALA A 731 -36.86 11.43 23.18
N ASP A 732 -37.55 11.75 24.28
CA ASP A 732 -38.50 10.83 24.94
C ASP A 732 -39.74 10.56 24.09
N TRP A 733 -40.16 11.54 23.28
CA TRP A 733 -41.26 11.37 22.32
C TRP A 733 -40.81 10.45 21.18
N VAL A 734 -39.64 10.71 20.59
CA VAL A 734 -39.06 9.87 19.53
C VAL A 734 -38.90 8.42 19.99
N ALA A 735 -38.43 8.22 21.22
CA ALA A 735 -38.30 6.89 21.80
C ALA A 735 -39.63 6.14 21.84
N LYS A 736 -40.72 6.80 22.25
CA LYS A 736 -42.07 6.20 22.29
C LYS A 736 -42.58 5.84 20.89
N GLU A 737 -42.46 6.75 19.93
CA GLU A 737 -42.92 6.51 18.56
C GLU A 737 -42.17 5.37 17.88
N LEU A 738 -40.85 5.30 18.02
CA LEU A 738 -40.07 4.22 17.41
C LEU A 738 -40.26 2.87 18.11
N LEU A 739 -40.68 2.85 19.38
CA LEU A 739 -41.11 1.62 20.04
C LEU A 739 -42.45 1.12 19.51
N LEU A 740 -43.40 2.03 19.23
CA LEU A 740 -44.65 1.67 18.56
C LEU A 740 -44.38 1.16 17.13
N ALA A 741 -43.48 1.81 16.40
CA ALA A 741 -43.06 1.35 15.07
C ALA A 741 -42.38 -0.02 15.11
N LEU A 742 -41.59 -0.32 16.15
CA LEU A 742 -41.01 -1.64 16.36
C LEU A 742 -42.10 -2.70 16.56
N GLU A 743 -43.13 -2.40 17.35
CA GLU A 743 -44.28 -3.29 17.55
C GLU A 743 -45.01 -3.56 16.24
N GLN A 744 -45.26 -2.52 15.45
CA GLN A 744 -45.89 -2.66 14.12
C GLN A 744 -45.02 -3.47 13.15
N ALA A 745 -43.71 -3.24 13.12
CA ALA A 745 -42.81 -3.93 12.21
C ALA A 745 -42.63 -5.41 12.56
N THR A 746 -42.52 -5.75 13.85
CA THR A 746 -42.25 -7.11 14.31
C THR A 746 -43.50 -7.92 14.63
N GLY A 747 -44.66 -7.27 14.78
CA GLY A 747 -45.89 -7.89 15.28
C GLY A 747 -45.84 -8.27 16.76
N GLN A 748 -44.77 -7.91 17.47
CA GLN A 748 -44.52 -8.25 18.87
C GLN A 748 -44.02 -7.01 19.63
N ARG A 749 -44.20 -6.97 20.95
CA ARG A 749 -43.74 -5.86 21.79
C ARG A 749 -42.92 -6.35 22.96
N PHE A 750 -42.14 -5.45 23.55
CA PHE A 750 -41.56 -5.70 24.87
C PHE A 750 -42.68 -5.87 25.90
N HIS A 751 -42.58 -6.90 26.74
CA HIS A 751 -43.46 -7.07 27.90
C HIS A 751 -43.24 -5.95 28.91
N ARG A 752 -41.97 -5.58 29.09
CA ARG A 752 -41.53 -4.50 29.96
C ARG A 752 -40.28 -3.85 29.38
N VAL A 753 -40.31 -2.53 29.21
CA VAL A 753 -39.12 -1.74 28.87
C VAL A 753 -38.41 -1.32 30.16
N ILE A 754 -37.13 -1.66 30.27
CA ILE A 754 -36.28 -1.32 31.42
C ILE A 754 -35.57 0.00 31.17
N GLU A 755 -35.05 0.16 29.95
CA GLU A 755 -34.31 1.35 29.54
C GLU A 755 -34.65 1.66 28.09
N SER A 756 -34.86 2.93 27.78
CA SER A 756 -35.00 3.42 26.41
C SER A 756 -34.37 4.80 26.31
N GLN A 757 -33.61 5.03 25.25
CA GLN A 757 -32.93 6.29 25.03
C GLN A 757 -32.81 6.60 23.54
N ALA A 758 -33.25 7.79 23.14
CA ALA A 758 -33.05 8.27 21.78
C ALA A 758 -31.75 9.09 21.66
N HIS A 759 -31.10 8.97 20.51
CA HIS A 759 -29.93 9.74 20.12
C HIS A 759 -30.13 10.29 18.70
N ARG A 760 -29.79 11.57 18.52
CA ARG A 760 -29.94 12.29 17.26
C ARG A 760 -28.61 12.39 16.53
N TRP A 761 -28.42 11.60 15.49
CA TRP A 761 -27.33 11.80 14.54
C TRP A 761 -27.73 12.87 13.53
N ARG A 762 -27.33 14.13 13.76
CA ARG A 762 -27.65 15.25 12.84
C ARG A 762 -27.02 15.09 11.45
N TYR A 763 -25.90 14.37 11.37
CA TYR A 763 -25.14 14.14 10.15
C TYR A 763 -24.81 12.65 10.05
N ALA A 764 -25.78 11.84 9.66
CA ALA A 764 -25.70 10.38 9.71
C ALA A 764 -25.21 9.77 8.39
N ASN A 765 -25.83 10.14 7.27
CA ASN A 765 -25.56 9.58 5.94
C ASN A 765 -25.44 10.69 4.89
N PRO A 766 -24.42 10.70 4.02
CA PRO A 766 -24.40 11.58 2.85
C PRO A 766 -25.43 11.15 1.80
N VAL A 767 -26.14 12.10 1.19
CA VAL A 767 -27.04 11.83 0.04
C VAL A 767 -26.25 11.35 -1.17
N SER A 768 -25.18 12.07 -1.49
CA SER A 768 -24.26 11.77 -2.59
C SER A 768 -22.84 12.11 -2.15
N PRO A 769 -22.02 11.10 -1.81
CA PRO A 769 -20.60 11.32 -1.53
C PRO A 769 -19.88 11.95 -2.72
N LEU A 770 -18.80 12.69 -2.48
CA LEU A 770 -18.10 13.51 -3.48
C LEU A 770 -17.48 12.77 -4.68
N GLY A 771 -17.49 11.44 -4.70
CA GLY A 771 -16.82 10.63 -5.74
C GLY A 771 -15.29 10.64 -5.67
N ASN A 772 -14.70 11.56 -4.89
CA ASN A 772 -13.29 11.63 -4.53
C ASN A 772 -13.07 11.02 -3.14
N ASP A 773 -11.96 10.30 -2.95
CA ASP A 773 -11.64 9.65 -1.67
C ASP A 773 -11.35 10.68 -0.56
N CYS A 774 -10.84 11.88 -0.88
CA CYS A 774 -10.64 12.97 0.08
C CYS A 774 -10.59 14.35 -0.61
N LEU A 775 -10.58 15.43 0.18
CA LEU A 775 -10.36 16.80 -0.28
C LEU A 775 -9.01 17.32 0.22
N TRP A 776 -8.16 17.82 -0.68
CA TRP A 776 -6.84 18.30 -0.31
C TRP A 776 -6.49 19.59 -1.05
N ASP A 777 -6.08 20.60 -0.30
CA ASP A 777 -5.55 21.86 -0.82
C ASP A 777 -4.08 21.98 -0.39
N ARG A 778 -3.19 21.67 -1.33
CA ARG A 778 -1.75 21.70 -1.12
C ARG A 778 -1.20 23.12 -0.86
N THR A 779 -1.93 24.17 -1.28
CA THR A 779 -1.47 25.56 -1.17
C THR A 779 -1.63 26.05 0.25
N THR A 780 -2.79 25.76 0.85
CA THR A 780 -3.11 26.16 2.23
C THR A 780 -2.68 25.12 3.24
N GLY A 781 -2.52 23.86 2.82
CA GLY A 781 -2.22 22.74 3.71
C GLY A 781 -3.44 22.23 4.47
N LEU A 782 -4.64 22.57 4.00
CA LEU A 782 -5.92 22.14 4.58
C LEU A 782 -6.49 20.96 3.80
N GLY A 783 -7.14 20.04 4.49
CA GLY A 783 -7.82 18.92 3.85
C GLY A 783 -9.01 18.40 4.66
N ALA A 784 -9.92 17.69 4.01
CA ALA A 784 -11.03 17.01 4.66
C ALA A 784 -11.19 15.56 4.22
N CYS A 785 -11.54 14.69 5.16
CA CYS A 785 -11.79 13.27 4.93
C CYS A 785 -12.96 12.74 5.76
N GLY A 786 -13.57 11.66 5.32
CA GLY A 786 -14.72 11.06 5.96
C GLY A 786 -15.53 10.19 5.02
N ASP A 787 -16.61 9.64 5.55
CA ASP A 787 -17.57 8.86 4.78
C ASP A 787 -18.35 9.67 3.74
N TRP A 788 -18.41 11.00 3.92
CA TRP A 788 -18.98 11.90 2.93
C TRP A 788 -18.04 12.14 1.73
N CYS A 789 -16.77 11.73 1.84
CA CYS A 789 -15.83 11.63 0.71
C CYS A 789 -15.82 10.19 0.15
N GLY A 790 -15.20 9.25 0.87
CA GLY A 790 -14.94 7.88 0.41
C GLY A 790 -16.14 6.93 0.43
N GLY A 791 -17.33 7.40 0.82
CA GLY A 791 -18.59 6.65 0.80
C GLY A 791 -19.15 6.36 2.20
N PRO A 792 -20.49 6.15 2.31
CA PRO A 792 -21.26 6.22 3.57
C PRO A 792 -21.02 5.06 4.55
N ARG A 793 -19.99 4.22 4.31
CA ARG A 793 -19.71 2.99 5.06
C ARG A 793 -18.42 3.13 5.86
N VAL A 794 -18.24 2.23 6.83
CA VAL A 794 -16.96 2.08 7.57
C VAL A 794 -15.78 1.91 6.61
N GLU A 795 -15.92 1.08 5.58
CA GLU A 795 -14.90 0.90 4.53
C GLU A 795 -14.60 2.22 3.80
N GLY A 796 -15.62 3.01 3.43
CA GLY A 796 -15.43 4.29 2.76
C GLY A 796 -14.71 5.33 3.62
N ALA A 797 -15.06 5.41 4.91
CA ALA A 797 -14.33 6.26 5.86
C ALA A 797 -12.87 5.80 6.06
N PHE A 798 -12.62 4.50 6.13
CA PHE A 798 -11.26 3.95 6.22
C PHE A 798 -10.42 4.36 5.00
N LEU A 799 -10.94 4.11 3.79
CA LEU A 799 -10.26 4.43 2.53
C LEU A 799 -10.04 5.96 2.38
N SER A 800 -10.99 6.78 2.84
CA SER A 800 -10.87 8.23 2.83
C SER A 800 -9.75 8.75 3.74
N GLY A 801 -9.62 8.17 4.94
CA GLY A 801 -8.52 8.50 5.86
C GLY A 801 -7.16 8.12 5.30
N MET A 802 -7.08 6.94 4.68
CA MET A 802 -5.88 6.46 3.99
C MET A 802 -5.49 7.38 2.82
N ALA A 803 -6.46 7.79 1.99
CA ALA A 803 -6.21 8.70 0.87
C ALA A 803 -5.70 10.07 1.34
N MET A 804 -6.25 10.59 2.44
CA MET A 804 -5.81 11.85 3.05
C MET A 804 -4.36 11.79 3.55
N ALA A 805 -3.99 10.72 4.25
CA ALA A 805 -2.61 10.51 4.66
C ALA A 805 -1.67 10.43 3.45
N GLY A 806 -2.06 9.69 2.41
CA GLY A 806 -1.32 9.60 1.16
C GLY A 806 -1.12 10.95 0.49
N ALA A 807 -2.13 11.83 0.48
CA ALA A 807 -2.00 13.18 -0.09
C ALA A 807 -0.87 13.96 0.58
N ILE A 808 -0.84 13.99 1.92
CA ILE A 808 0.23 14.66 2.68
C ILE A 808 1.59 14.02 2.38
N LEU A 809 1.67 12.69 2.44
CA LEU A 809 2.94 11.97 2.21
C LEU A 809 3.47 12.21 0.80
N ARG A 810 2.64 12.15 -0.25
CA ARG A 810 3.06 12.41 -1.64
C ARG A 810 3.63 13.82 -1.79
N HIS A 811 2.93 14.84 -1.30
CA HIS A 811 3.40 16.23 -1.44
C HIS A 811 4.62 16.56 -0.57
N ALA A 812 4.80 15.84 0.55
CA ALA A 812 5.97 15.95 1.42
C ALA A 812 7.21 15.22 0.89
N THR A 813 7.06 14.24 -0.02
CA THR A 813 8.16 13.33 -0.40
C THR A 813 8.50 13.31 -1.89
N ILE A 814 7.52 13.38 -2.78
CA ILE A 814 7.76 13.32 -4.23
C ILE A 814 8.49 14.58 -4.69
N ASP A 815 9.62 14.38 -5.35
CA ASP A 815 10.49 15.45 -5.85
C ASP A 815 10.90 16.47 -4.77
N ARG A 816 10.94 16.03 -3.51
CA ARG A 816 11.41 16.82 -2.35
C ARG A 816 12.79 16.36 -1.91
N ALA A 817 13.49 17.24 -1.19
CA ALA A 817 14.79 16.92 -0.63
C ALA A 817 14.69 15.88 0.50
N ALA A 818 15.63 14.94 0.51
CA ALA A 818 15.82 14.00 1.61
C ALA A 818 16.34 14.72 2.87
N ALA A 819 16.02 14.19 4.05
CA ALA A 819 16.61 14.69 5.29
C ALA A 819 18.13 14.40 5.33
N ASP A 820 18.93 15.40 5.73
CA ASP A 820 20.35 15.18 6.03
C ASP A 820 20.50 14.43 7.37
N ARG A 821 21.64 13.76 7.59
CA ARG A 821 21.98 13.08 8.85
C ARG A 821 21.91 14.03 10.06
N ASN A 822 22.11 15.33 9.85
CA ASN A 822 22.03 16.35 10.89
C ASN A 822 20.67 17.10 10.96
N GLY A 823 19.64 16.65 10.23
CA GLY A 823 18.31 17.28 10.26
C GLY A 823 18.26 18.71 9.70
N LEU A 824 19.33 19.21 9.08
CA LEU A 824 19.39 20.54 8.48
C LEU A 824 19.69 20.44 6.98
N VAL A 825 18.82 21.08 6.19
CA VAL A 825 18.90 21.20 4.73
C VAL A 825 20.26 21.80 4.33
N ARG A 826 21.09 21.07 3.56
CA ARG A 826 22.04 21.74 2.67
C ARG A 826 21.28 22.19 1.43
N ALA A 827 21.00 23.48 1.34
CA ALA A 827 20.45 24.09 0.13
C ALA A 827 21.35 23.74 -1.08
N PRO A 828 20.80 23.59 -2.29
CA PRO A 828 21.60 23.39 -3.48
C PRO A 828 22.52 24.60 -3.67
N THR A 829 23.83 24.35 -3.67
CA THR A 829 24.82 25.38 -4.00
C THR A 829 24.54 25.88 -5.42
N PRO A 830 24.43 27.20 -5.64
CA PRO A 830 24.33 27.74 -7.00
C PRO A 830 25.56 27.31 -7.79
N LYS A 831 25.35 26.77 -8.99
CA LYS A 831 26.44 26.50 -9.93
C LYS A 831 27.22 27.79 -10.15
N GLN A 832 28.51 27.78 -9.82
CA GLN A 832 29.45 28.74 -10.40
C GLN A 832 29.41 28.55 -11.92
N THR A 833 29.06 29.62 -12.61
CA THR A 833 29.32 29.84 -14.02
C THR A 833 30.82 29.61 -14.28
N VAL A 834 31.12 28.59 -15.08
CA VAL A 834 32.44 28.46 -15.69
C VAL A 834 32.40 29.35 -16.92
N ASP A 835 33.11 30.47 -16.84
CA ASP A 835 33.40 31.31 -18.00
C ASP A 835 34.21 30.50 -19.01
N VAL A 836 33.76 30.57 -20.26
CA VAL A 836 34.45 30.04 -21.43
C VAL A 836 35.57 31.00 -21.80
N VAL A 837 36.81 30.51 -21.77
CA VAL A 837 37.88 30.90 -22.71
C VAL A 837 38.52 29.62 -23.24
#